data_AF-A0A2E7SVR0-F1
#
_entry.id   AF-A0A2E7SVR0-F1
#
_cell.length_a   1.000
_cell.length_b   1.000
_cell.length_c   1.000
_cell.angle_alpha   90.00
_cell.angle_beta   90.00
_cell.angle_gamma   90.00
#
_symmetry.space_group_name_H-M   'P 1'
#
loop_
_entity.id
_entity.type
_entity.pdbx_description
1 polymer ?
#
loop_
_entity_poly.entity_id
_entity_poly.type
_entity_poly.pdbx_seq_one_letter_code
_entity_poly.pdbx_strand_id
1 'polypeptide(L)'
;MVRKFLFFALNFHIVFAKTVLISGVVFNIENEPTRKAIVTLSNLDNAPLIVETTNRKGRFKMKNVKPDFYYLTVEHPEDGQTRIKINPRKKRNRDIVLRLTVAPTPVPPIVYTFSNAKPLETDPALRMKPVKTTVDIGKIIVEWGKRSQAKTYQLYRDDEMIFQSNENSFEDTMVVLGMKHCYKIIASGDHGLYGPPSEPVCNSALTAAPYDIHTTVEKNNILLKWDAVNGARSYNIYRGKEIIGSSIESFFKDDNLEYSKNYIYSISSKDGLNIDGPLSEPVNETTREFVAPPVLSSLKDEKSIKLIWNVVALAKYYKLYRDGAFLRSITNTSFLDYSIPGESHCYQTSSIDKYEVESELSGKHCAKVFLKAPTDLQINSDTRAVGLIWDRVEGAFDYRVYKWDDTDSLLYLDKVKSTSFHHTGLGYAESACYVVSAVDAEGDESGYSRIGCGKTSKPPRLKILKFELVEPSGNMALDSREDGKLRFAIVNEGKSLSKNINLRISPEINALSEIEFDTLRIIKTLDVDEAKYIEFDIFSKLKVPTVEWKFSLTATESEGFDLAEPYPFSFKTESVDPSKMILADYAVSNDFGTHYIPKNEVVELTIRFQNIGEGPTEYVNIDVIDNHTFSMPNSNGIFELTGLQPGEYADVDMNIKSSRDHFAILLKVTDYLDQESSFSVALELMKHYRSKKEMMVHDIGTKMITPYPDRLSEIDVERNIPIGRKNPNAMAVVLALENYDDIIFPLAKYAERDARIFRLYLQNSFGLDDYQVLPSKPWQMEAGPNREDFDKIFDPHQGDLRNRIFTASKYSGIDQVDIHIYYAGLGFWHSGQPYLIPKDGHNGQIASFKSLEKILSDLSLLSVLQNIRTMTIFLDIRYINPDKAGEGWQFPDLSDKICILAASMNDETSNIYEEKRHSIFTYYLLKGLSGEAKGDDSKIELGELAEYIYRKIPETSKGLPGKISQSPSFIGSDLNRLLLHIQ
;
A
#
# COMPACT_ATOMS: atom_id res chain seq x y z
N MET A 1 77.60 54.82 -78.03
CA MET A 1 78.61 55.90 -78.03
C MET A 1 79.87 55.35 -77.36
N VAL A 2 80.97 55.36 -78.10
CA VAL A 2 82.30 54.82 -77.75
C VAL A 2 82.84 55.42 -76.45
N ARG A 3 83.47 54.62 -75.57
CA ARG A 3 84.51 55.14 -74.66
C ARG A 3 85.62 54.12 -74.36
N LYS A 4 86.74 54.41 -75.03
CA LYS A 4 88.16 54.10 -74.82
C LYS A 4 88.57 53.19 -73.65
N PHE A 5 89.29 52.14 -74.02
CA PHE A 5 90.31 51.43 -73.23
C PHE A 5 91.43 52.39 -72.80
N LEU A 6 91.83 52.33 -71.52
CA LEU A 6 93.16 52.73 -71.05
C LEU A 6 93.91 51.46 -70.64
N PHE A 7 94.99 51.15 -71.35
CA PHE A 7 95.96 50.13 -70.98
C PHE A 7 96.84 50.66 -69.83
N PHE A 8 96.84 50.00 -68.68
CA PHE A 8 97.88 50.16 -67.66
C PHE A 8 98.74 48.90 -67.65
N ALA A 9 99.99 49.02 -68.08
CA ALA A 9 101.00 47.99 -67.90
C ALA A 9 101.39 47.93 -66.41
N LEU A 10 101.09 46.81 -65.74
CA LEU A 10 101.59 46.53 -64.39
C LEU A 10 102.95 45.82 -64.50
N ASN A 11 103.98 46.44 -63.93
CA ASN A 11 105.28 45.85 -63.69
C ASN A 11 105.13 44.58 -62.82
N PHE A 12 105.54 43.42 -63.33
CA PHE A 12 105.67 42.20 -62.55
C PHE A 12 106.97 42.23 -61.73
N HIS A 13 106.87 42.57 -60.44
CA HIS A 13 107.88 42.15 -59.48
C HIS A 13 107.68 40.66 -59.18
N ILE A 14 108.60 39.81 -59.65
CA ILE A 14 108.67 38.41 -59.25
C ILE A 14 109.17 38.36 -57.80
N VAL A 15 108.23 38.33 -56.86
CA VAL A 15 108.51 38.07 -55.45
C VAL A 15 108.69 36.56 -55.29
N PHE A 16 109.93 36.10 -55.08
CA PHE A 16 110.18 34.71 -54.71
C PHE A 16 109.47 34.38 -53.38
N ALA A 17 108.66 33.33 -53.38
CA ALA A 17 107.97 32.88 -52.18
C ALA A 17 109.00 32.50 -51.11
N LYS A 18 108.87 33.06 -49.89
CA LYS A 18 109.71 32.68 -48.75
C LYS A 18 109.58 31.17 -48.51
N THR A 19 110.68 30.45 -48.72
CA THR A 19 110.77 29.04 -48.35
C THR A 19 110.82 28.90 -46.83
N VAL A 20 110.40 27.74 -46.33
CA VAL A 20 110.35 27.40 -44.91
C VAL A 20 111.15 26.14 -44.62
N LEU A 21 111.56 26.01 -43.37
CA LEU A 21 112.16 24.79 -42.82
C LEU A 21 111.06 23.90 -42.24
N ILE A 22 111.00 22.65 -42.68
CA ILE A 22 110.26 21.59 -41.98
C ILE A 22 111.28 20.79 -41.16
N SER A 23 111.11 20.73 -39.85
CA SER A 23 111.97 19.95 -38.98
C SER A 23 111.16 19.21 -37.96
N GLY A 24 111.72 18.18 -37.34
CA GLY A 24 110.99 17.45 -36.32
C GLY A 24 111.76 16.33 -35.68
N VAL A 25 111.09 15.63 -34.78
CA VAL A 25 111.57 14.42 -34.12
C VAL A 25 110.53 13.33 -34.30
N VAL A 26 110.97 12.18 -34.77
CA VAL A 26 110.18 10.96 -34.91
C VAL A 26 110.40 10.08 -33.68
N PHE A 27 109.31 9.59 -33.11
CA PHE A 27 109.29 8.67 -31.98
C PHE A 27 108.56 7.38 -32.37
N ASN A 28 108.90 6.26 -31.72
CA ASN A 28 108.08 5.05 -31.76
C ASN A 28 106.93 5.14 -30.72
N ILE A 29 106.10 4.11 -30.65
CA ILE A 29 104.97 4.03 -29.71
C ILE A 29 105.41 4.03 -28.23
N GLU A 30 106.64 3.61 -27.95
CA GLU A 30 107.26 3.62 -26.61
C GLU A 30 107.88 4.99 -26.26
N ASN A 31 107.69 5.99 -27.13
CA ASN A 31 108.20 7.35 -26.98
C ASN A 31 109.74 7.46 -27.05
N GLU A 32 110.40 6.51 -27.69
CA GLU A 32 111.83 6.54 -27.97
C GLU A 32 112.12 7.14 -29.35
N PRO A 33 113.21 7.93 -29.53
CA PRO A 33 113.52 8.52 -30.82
C PRO A 33 113.88 7.49 -31.90
N THR A 34 113.09 7.42 -32.97
CA THR A 34 113.28 6.45 -34.06
C THR A 34 114.40 6.90 -35.00
N ARG A 35 115.54 6.20 -34.97
CA ARG A 35 116.69 6.43 -35.86
C ARG A 35 116.48 5.72 -37.21
N LYS A 36 117.04 6.25 -38.30
CA LYS A 36 116.98 5.66 -39.65
C LYS A 36 115.55 5.54 -40.24
N ALA A 37 114.56 6.21 -39.68
CA ALA A 37 113.25 6.34 -40.31
C ALA A 37 113.38 7.19 -41.58
N ILE A 38 112.71 6.75 -42.65
CA ILE A 38 112.64 7.47 -43.93
C ILE A 38 111.50 8.47 -43.81
N VAL A 39 111.82 9.76 -43.96
CA VAL A 39 110.85 10.86 -43.93
C VAL A 39 110.74 11.43 -45.34
N THR A 40 109.58 11.23 -45.96
CA THR A 40 109.30 11.60 -47.34
C THR A 40 108.25 12.70 -47.39
N LEU A 41 108.62 13.86 -47.93
CA LEU A 41 107.71 14.93 -48.28
C LEU A 41 107.27 14.75 -49.73
N SER A 42 105.98 14.56 -49.97
CA SER A 42 105.39 14.35 -51.30
C SER A 42 104.36 15.42 -51.63
N ASN A 43 104.15 15.69 -52.92
CA ASN A 43 103.00 16.49 -53.36
C ASN A 43 101.67 15.72 -53.18
N LEU A 44 100.55 16.32 -53.58
CA LEU A 44 99.22 15.68 -53.46
C LEU A 44 99.05 14.41 -54.33
N ASP A 45 99.84 14.24 -55.39
CA ASP A 45 99.85 13.04 -56.24
C ASP A 45 100.74 11.91 -55.67
N ASN A 46 101.22 12.07 -54.43
CA ASN A 46 102.19 11.20 -53.77
C ASN A 46 103.56 11.11 -54.47
N ALA A 47 103.91 12.08 -55.34
CA ALA A 47 105.24 12.16 -55.92
C ALA A 47 106.24 12.71 -54.88
N PRO A 48 107.33 11.98 -54.57
CA PRO A 48 108.29 12.40 -53.55
C PRO A 48 109.09 13.62 -54.03
N LEU A 49 109.16 14.65 -53.20
CA LEU A 49 109.87 15.90 -53.46
C LEU A 49 111.18 15.99 -52.68
N ILE A 50 111.15 15.60 -51.40
CA ILE A 50 112.31 15.59 -50.51
C ILE A 50 112.24 14.31 -49.67
N VAL A 51 113.33 13.53 -49.67
CA VAL A 51 113.48 12.32 -48.86
C VAL A 51 114.67 12.53 -47.93
N GLU A 52 114.44 12.40 -46.63
CA GLU A 52 115.45 12.54 -45.59
C GLU A 52 115.43 11.31 -44.69
N THR A 53 116.51 11.06 -43.96
CA THR A 53 116.60 9.97 -42.99
C THR A 53 116.88 10.51 -41.59
N THR A 54 116.17 10.01 -40.57
CA THR A 54 116.35 10.51 -39.21
C THR A 54 117.73 10.16 -38.63
N ASN A 55 118.32 11.12 -37.90
CA ASN A 55 119.59 10.91 -37.22
C ASN A 55 119.45 10.05 -35.94
N ARG A 56 120.54 9.82 -35.19
CA ARG A 56 120.55 9.05 -33.93
C ARG A 56 119.57 9.52 -32.85
N LYS A 57 119.10 10.78 -32.93
CA LYS A 57 118.14 11.37 -31.99
C LYS A 57 116.73 11.47 -32.60
N GLY A 58 116.44 10.70 -33.64
CA GLY A 58 115.17 10.72 -34.38
C GLY A 58 114.88 12.03 -35.13
N ARG A 59 115.86 12.92 -35.28
CA ARG A 59 115.63 14.26 -35.85
C ARG A 59 115.78 14.28 -37.37
N PHE A 60 114.90 15.02 -38.05
CA PHE A 60 114.99 15.32 -39.49
C PHE A 60 114.85 16.83 -39.75
N LYS A 61 115.38 17.30 -40.89
CA LYS A 61 115.29 18.69 -41.35
C LYS A 61 115.24 18.75 -42.87
N MET A 62 114.21 19.40 -43.42
CA MET A 62 114.03 19.67 -44.84
C MET A 62 114.05 21.18 -45.07
N LYS A 63 115.08 21.65 -45.78
CA LYS A 63 115.30 23.09 -46.06
C LYS A 63 114.68 23.49 -47.40
N ASN A 64 114.48 24.79 -47.59
CA ASN A 64 114.03 25.39 -48.85
C ASN A 64 112.66 24.88 -49.35
N VAL A 65 111.78 24.46 -48.44
CA VAL A 65 110.44 23.98 -48.81
C VAL A 65 109.56 25.17 -49.15
N LYS A 66 108.99 25.22 -50.35
CA LYS A 66 107.99 26.23 -50.71
C LYS A 66 106.67 25.89 -50.00
N PRO A 67 106.00 26.81 -49.27
CA PRO A 67 104.71 26.50 -48.67
C PRO A 67 103.66 26.12 -49.72
N ASP A 68 103.25 24.85 -49.74
CA ASP A 68 102.23 24.27 -50.62
C ASP A 68 101.55 23.09 -49.89
N PHE A 69 100.61 22.41 -50.54
CA PHE A 69 99.95 21.21 -50.01
C PHE A 69 100.88 20.00 -50.14
N TYR A 70 101.21 19.39 -49.01
CA TYR A 70 102.09 18.22 -48.98
C TYR A 70 101.54 17.09 -48.11
N TYR A 71 101.91 15.86 -48.46
CA TYR A 71 101.89 14.74 -47.54
C TYR A 71 103.30 14.52 -47.00
N LEU A 72 103.43 14.39 -45.68
CA LEU A 72 104.68 13.96 -45.05
C LEU A 72 104.45 12.57 -44.48
N THR A 73 105.13 11.59 -45.06
CA THR A 73 105.06 10.18 -44.63
C THR A 73 106.37 9.81 -43.96
N VAL A 74 106.29 9.14 -42.82
CA VAL A 74 107.44 8.59 -42.10
C VAL A 74 107.27 7.09 -42.05
N GLU A 75 108.29 6.35 -42.50
CA GLU A 75 108.30 4.89 -42.53
C GLU A 75 109.55 4.36 -41.83
N HIS A 76 109.37 3.38 -40.96
CA HIS A 76 110.43 2.62 -40.32
C HIS A 76 110.12 1.11 -40.43
N PRO A 77 111.08 0.24 -40.80
CA PRO A 77 110.83 -1.18 -41.03
C PRO A 77 110.25 -1.93 -39.82
N GLU A 78 110.58 -1.51 -38.59
CA GLU A 78 110.17 -2.19 -37.36
C GLU A 78 109.09 -1.42 -36.59
N ASP A 79 109.17 -0.08 -36.54
CA ASP A 79 108.26 0.75 -35.73
C ASP A 79 106.96 1.16 -36.47
N GLY A 80 106.88 0.89 -37.78
CA GLY A 80 105.72 1.15 -38.61
C GLY A 80 105.76 2.50 -39.33
N GLN A 81 104.59 3.12 -39.52
CA GLN A 81 104.45 4.32 -40.36
C GLN A 81 103.53 5.38 -39.74
N THR A 82 103.68 6.62 -40.20
CA THR A 82 102.70 7.68 -39.96
C THR A 82 102.64 8.62 -41.16
N ARG A 83 101.46 9.19 -41.39
CA ARG A 83 101.22 10.17 -42.46
C ARG A 83 100.54 11.39 -41.89
N ILE A 84 101.00 12.55 -42.29
CA ILE A 84 100.33 13.82 -42.01
C ILE A 84 100.15 14.61 -43.29
N LYS A 85 99.19 15.53 -43.30
CA LYS A 85 99.06 16.52 -44.37
C LYS A 85 99.52 17.87 -43.87
N ILE A 86 100.22 18.64 -44.69
CA ILE A 86 100.65 19.99 -44.37
C ILE A 86 100.01 20.95 -45.36
N ASN A 87 99.18 21.86 -44.86
CA ASN A 87 98.46 22.84 -45.67
C ASN A 87 99.15 24.22 -45.64
N PRO A 88 99.25 24.91 -46.80
CA PRO A 88 99.72 26.27 -46.86
C PRO A 88 98.69 27.23 -46.26
N ARG A 89 99.18 28.28 -45.60
CA ARG A 89 98.36 29.41 -45.16
C ARG A 89 98.40 30.49 -46.23
N LYS A 90 97.28 31.22 -46.37
CA LYS A 90 97.18 32.37 -47.27
C LYS A 90 98.20 33.47 -46.95
N LYS A 91 98.57 33.64 -45.66
CA LYS A 91 99.56 34.60 -45.17
C LYS A 91 100.32 33.99 -43.98
N ARG A 92 101.56 34.45 -43.74
CA ARG A 92 102.37 34.09 -42.56
C ARG A 92 102.66 32.59 -42.44
N ASN A 93 103.14 31.97 -43.52
CA ASN A 93 103.78 30.65 -43.47
C ASN A 93 105.13 30.80 -42.75
N ARG A 94 105.41 29.91 -41.79
CA ARG A 94 106.64 29.88 -41.00
C ARG A 94 107.18 28.46 -40.89
N ASP A 95 108.44 28.37 -40.49
CA ASP A 95 109.10 27.11 -40.18
C ASP A 95 108.27 26.28 -39.20
N ILE A 96 108.16 24.99 -39.48
CA ILE A 96 107.38 24.05 -38.71
C ILE A 96 108.28 23.06 -37.97
N VAL A 97 107.98 22.84 -36.70
CA VAL A 97 108.62 21.82 -35.86
C VAL A 97 107.59 20.75 -35.53
N LEU A 98 107.82 19.55 -36.03
CA LEU A 98 106.91 18.41 -35.92
C LEU A 98 107.40 17.43 -34.86
N ARG A 99 106.45 16.90 -34.10
CA ARG A 99 106.66 15.75 -33.24
C ARG A 99 105.77 14.64 -33.77
N LEU A 100 106.36 13.60 -34.34
CA LEU A 100 105.65 12.54 -35.05
C LEU A 100 105.88 11.22 -34.31
N THR A 101 104.85 10.39 -34.25
CA THR A 101 104.93 9.04 -33.70
C THR A 101 104.57 8.07 -34.82
N VAL A 102 105.48 7.13 -35.12
CA VAL A 102 105.19 6.01 -36.03
C VAL A 102 104.48 4.90 -35.28
N ALA A 103 103.52 4.26 -35.92
CA ALA A 103 102.76 3.16 -35.35
C ALA A 103 102.67 1.98 -36.34
N PRO A 104 102.58 0.73 -35.84
CA PRO A 104 102.43 -0.45 -36.69
C PRO A 104 101.14 -0.43 -37.51
N THR A 105 100.06 0.14 -36.94
CA THR A 105 98.78 0.30 -37.61
C THR A 105 98.64 1.70 -38.22
N PRO A 106 98.17 1.83 -39.48
CA PRO A 106 97.95 3.13 -40.10
C PRO A 106 96.91 3.94 -39.31
N VAL A 107 97.32 5.10 -38.78
CA VAL A 107 96.42 6.06 -38.11
C VAL A 107 95.91 7.07 -39.15
N PRO A 108 94.65 7.53 -39.07
CA PRO A 108 94.16 8.60 -39.92
C PRO A 108 95.08 9.83 -39.86
N PRO A 109 95.44 10.39 -41.03
CA PRO A 109 96.36 11.51 -41.09
C PRO A 109 95.73 12.77 -40.49
N ILE A 110 96.48 13.45 -39.63
CA ILE A 110 96.11 14.76 -39.10
C ILE A 110 96.69 15.89 -39.96
N VAL A 111 96.04 17.05 -39.93
CA VAL A 111 96.37 18.18 -40.81
C VAL A 111 97.13 19.25 -40.04
N TYR A 112 98.38 19.47 -40.42
CA TYR A 112 99.20 20.58 -39.96
C TYR A 112 99.08 21.78 -40.91
N THR A 113 99.40 22.96 -40.40
CA THR A 113 99.62 24.15 -41.24
C THR A 113 101.01 24.69 -40.96
N PHE A 114 101.58 25.47 -41.88
CA PHE A 114 102.86 26.16 -41.68
C PHE A 114 102.76 27.29 -40.64
N SER A 115 102.43 26.94 -39.40
CA SER A 115 102.21 27.87 -38.30
C SER A 115 102.48 27.34 -36.90
N ASN A 116 103.04 26.15 -36.68
CA ASN A 116 103.23 25.56 -35.34
C ASN A 116 101.97 25.60 -34.44
N ALA A 117 100.79 25.76 -35.06
CA ALA A 117 99.51 25.63 -34.37
C ALA A 117 99.25 24.14 -34.09
N LYS A 118 98.30 23.86 -33.19
CA LYS A 118 97.83 22.48 -32.99
C LYS A 118 97.36 21.89 -34.33
N PRO A 119 97.60 20.60 -34.58
CA PRO A 119 97.08 19.93 -35.77
C PRO A 119 95.54 19.96 -35.76
N LEU A 120 94.95 19.93 -36.95
CA LEU A 120 93.52 19.89 -37.17
C LEU A 120 93.10 18.46 -37.51
N GLU A 121 91.98 18.02 -36.96
CA GLU A 121 91.38 16.71 -37.26
C GLU A 121 90.70 16.71 -38.64
N THR A 122 90.13 17.85 -39.05
CA THR A 122 89.55 18.06 -40.38
C THR A 122 90.46 18.88 -41.28
N ASP A 123 90.42 18.63 -42.58
CA ASP A 123 91.15 19.39 -43.59
C ASP A 123 90.39 20.67 -44.03
N PRO A 124 90.89 21.88 -43.74
CA PRO A 124 90.28 23.11 -44.22
C PRO A 124 90.23 23.26 -45.75
N ALA A 125 91.08 22.54 -46.49
CA ALA A 125 91.08 22.55 -47.96
C ALA A 125 89.82 21.88 -48.54
N LEU A 126 89.19 20.98 -47.77
CA LEU A 126 87.96 20.27 -48.11
C LEU A 126 86.70 20.98 -47.62
N ARG A 127 86.81 22.21 -47.08
CA ARG A 127 85.64 22.95 -46.58
C ARG A 127 84.62 23.23 -47.68
N MET A 128 83.40 22.76 -47.47
CA MET A 128 82.27 22.99 -48.37
C MET A 128 81.57 24.31 -48.07
N LYS A 129 80.91 24.87 -49.10
CA LYS A 129 79.89 25.91 -48.91
C LYS A 129 78.57 25.22 -48.51
N PRO A 130 77.59 25.94 -47.93
CA PRO A 130 76.25 25.39 -47.74
C PRO A 130 75.70 24.84 -49.06
N VAL A 131 74.93 23.76 -48.97
CA VAL A 131 74.24 23.17 -50.13
C VAL A 131 73.18 24.13 -50.67
N LYS A 132 72.77 23.96 -51.92
CA LYS A 132 71.58 24.61 -52.49
C LYS A 132 70.46 23.59 -52.55
N THR A 133 69.26 23.98 -52.11
CA THR A 133 68.08 23.11 -52.17
C THR A 133 67.02 23.71 -53.09
N THR A 134 66.43 22.88 -53.94
CA THR A 134 65.22 23.20 -54.71
C THR A 134 64.14 22.16 -54.37
N VAL A 135 62.89 22.61 -54.38
CA VAL A 135 61.75 21.81 -53.91
C VAL A 135 60.90 21.38 -55.10
N ASP A 136 60.46 20.13 -55.07
CA ASP A 136 59.49 19.59 -56.02
C ASP A 136 58.48 18.68 -55.26
N ILE A 137 57.48 18.16 -55.96
CA ILE A 137 56.46 17.28 -55.38
C ILE A 137 57.13 16.02 -54.84
N GLY A 138 56.96 15.77 -53.55
CA GLY A 138 57.47 14.55 -52.90
C GLY A 138 58.98 14.50 -52.66
N LYS A 139 59.74 15.53 -53.05
CA LYS A 139 61.21 15.47 -53.07
C LYS A 139 61.92 16.80 -52.88
N ILE A 140 63.18 16.73 -52.44
CA ILE A 140 64.10 17.87 -52.35
C ILE A 140 65.36 17.56 -53.15
N ILE A 141 65.69 18.42 -54.11
CA ILE A 141 66.92 18.32 -54.90
C ILE A 141 67.99 19.15 -54.21
N VAL A 142 69.10 18.51 -53.85
CA VAL A 142 70.22 19.10 -53.11
C VAL A 142 71.47 19.15 -53.98
N GLU A 143 72.07 20.32 -54.15
CA GLU A 143 73.23 20.53 -55.00
C GLU A 143 74.39 21.19 -54.25
N TRP A 144 75.63 20.83 -54.59
CA TRP A 144 76.83 21.47 -54.05
C TRP A 144 77.92 21.67 -55.12
N GLY A 145 78.86 22.58 -54.83
CA GLY A 145 79.99 22.85 -55.72
C GLY A 145 81.13 21.87 -55.51
N LYS A 146 81.70 21.32 -56.59
CA LYS A 146 82.84 20.40 -56.51
C LYS A 146 84.10 21.06 -55.93
N ARG A 147 84.92 20.29 -55.21
CA ARG A 147 86.24 20.67 -54.70
C ARG A 147 87.32 19.81 -55.35
N SER A 148 88.42 20.44 -55.76
CA SER A 148 89.50 19.76 -56.49
C SER A 148 90.26 18.69 -55.70
N GLN A 149 90.31 18.81 -54.37
CA GLN A 149 90.96 17.82 -53.48
C GLN A 149 89.96 16.79 -52.91
N ALA A 150 88.67 16.89 -53.25
CA ALA A 150 87.64 15.98 -52.76
C ALA A 150 87.43 14.81 -53.73
N LYS A 151 87.41 13.60 -53.19
CA LYS A 151 87.17 12.34 -53.91
C LYS A 151 85.70 11.94 -53.85
N THR A 152 85.09 12.07 -52.68
CA THR A 152 83.66 11.82 -52.45
C THR A 152 83.05 12.88 -51.55
N TYR A 153 81.74 12.96 -51.56
CA TYR A 153 80.94 13.81 -50.69
C TYR A 153 79.98 12.94 -49.90
N GLN A 154 79.85 13.23 -48.61
CA GLN A 154 78.90 12.60 -47.70
C GLN A 154 77.82 13.62 -47.36
N LEU A 155 76.60 13.37 -47.82
CA LEU A 155 75.43 14.20 -47.57
C LEU A 155 74.69 13.65 -46.35
N TYR A 156 74.40 14.56 -45.43
CA TYR A 156 73.66 14.29 -44.21
C TYR A 156 72.32 15.01 -44.27
N ARG A 157 71.25 14.30 -43.89
CA ARG A 157 69.93 14.87 -43.62
C ARG A 157 69.63 14.66 -42.14
N ASP A 158 69.30 15.74 -41.44
CA ASP A 158 68.97 15.72 -40.01
C ASP A 158 70.00 14.95 -39.17
N ASP A 159 71.28 15.18 -39.47
CA ASP A 159 72.46 14.57 -38.85
C ASP A 159 72.69 13.06 -39.14
N GLU A 160 71.88 12.44 -40.00
CA GLU A 160 72.10 11.09 -40.53
C GLU A 160 72.71 11.12 -41.94
N MET A 161 73.71 10.27 -42.19
CA MET A 161 74.30 10.16 -43.53
C MET A 161 73.35 9.39 -44.45
N ILE A 162 72.88 10.04 -45.50
CA ILE A 162 71.90 9.47 -46.44
C ILE A 162 72.49 9.15 -47.82
N PHE A 163 73.64 9.75 -48.16
CA PHE A 163 74.25 9.59 -49.48
C PHE A 163 75.76 9.80 -49.44
N GLN A 164 76.50 8.93 -50.12
CA GLN A 164 77.93 9.10 -50.38
C GLN A 164 78.24 8.84 -51.85
N SER A 165 78.77 9.84 -52.56
CA SER A 165 79.10 9.72 -53.98
C SER A 165 80.19 10.72 -54.41
N ASN A 166 80.72 10.56 -55.62
CA ASN A 166 81.57 11.55 -56.28
C ASN A 166 80.76 12.59 -57.10
N GLU A 167 79.44 12.42 -57.16
CA GLU A 167 78.50 13.35 -57.75
C GLU A 167 78.32 14.62 -56.89
N ASN A 168 77.68 15.64 -57.46
CA ASN A 168 77.51 16.94 -56.82
C ASN A 168 76.05 17.40 -56.70
N SER A 169 75.11 16.47 -56.91
CA SER A 169 73.68 16.64 -56.73
C SER A 169 73.10 15.35 -56.17
N PHE A 170 72.01 15.46 -55.42
CA PHE A 170 71.24 14.34 -54.91
C PHE A 170 69.76 14.69 -54.89
N GLU A 171 68.92 13.75 -55.33
CA GLU A 171 67.47 13.88 -55.29
C GLU A 171 66.93 13.07 -54.12
N ASP A 172 66.56 13.76 -53.04
CA ASP A 172 66.00 13.11 -51.86
C ASP A 172 64.49 12.91 -52.04
N THR A 173 64.12 11.68 -52.42
CA THR A 173 62.72 11.20 -52.55
C THR A 173 62.22 10.49 -51.30
N MET A 174 63.07 10.29 -50.29
CA MET A 174 62.74 9.62 -49.04
C MET A 174 62.48 10.62 -47.91
N VAL A 175 62.19 11.87 -48.25
CA VAL A 175 61.82 12.92 -47.29
C VAL A 175 60.42 12.67 -46.76
N VAL A 176 60.22 12.98 -45.48
CA VAL A 176 58.89 12.93 -44.89
C VAL A 176 58.18 14.24 -45.22
N LEU A 177 57.01 14.14 -45.84
CA LEU A 177 56.24 15.29 -46.30
C LEU A 177 55.64 16.07 -45.12
N GLY A 178 55.55 17.39 -45.25
CA GLY A 178 55.03 18.29 -44.22
C GLY A 178 55.99 18.57 -43.06
N MET A 179 57.28 18.25 -43.21
CA MET A 179 58.34 18.58 -42.26
C MET A 179 59.56 19.22 -42.94
N LYS A 180 60.29 20.05 -42.19
CA LYS A 180 61.55 20.63 -42.67
C LYS A 180 62.68 19.63 -42.44
N HIS A 181 63.44 19.34 -43.50
CA HIS A 181 64.65 18.54 -43.47
C HIS A 181 65.88 19.41 -43.73
N CYS A 182 66.91 19.25 -42.90
CA CYS A 182 68.13 20.04 -42.92
C CYS A 182 69.31 19.26 -43.50
N TYR A 183 69.96 19.80 -44.53
CA TYR A 183 71.03 19.14 -45.25
C TYR A 183 72.40 19.74 -44.96
N LYS A 184 73.40 18.89 -44.70
CA LYS A 184 74.82 19.24 -44.53
C LYS A 184 75.68 18.36 -45.43
N ILE A 185 76.77 18.90 -45.95
CA ILE A 185 77.70 18.15 -46.81
C ILE A 185 79.12 18.15 -46.24
N ILE A 186 79.75 16.99 -46.23
CA ILE A 186 81.16 16.79 -45.87
C ILE A 186 81.89 16.29 -47.11
N ALA A 187 83.03 16.91 -47.46
CA ALA A 187 83.89 16.41 -48.52
C ALA A 187 85.01 15.55 -47.95
N SER A 188 85.23 14.37 -48.54
CA SER A 188 86.28 13.44 -48.19
C SER A 188 87.37 13.47 -49.27
N GLY A 189 88.62 13.63 -48.86
CA GLY A 189 89.81 13.57 -49.71
C GLY A 189 90.56 12.26 -49.56
N ASP A 190 91.77 12.19 -50.11
CA ASP A 190 92.59 10.99 -50.03
C ASP A 190 93.07 10.68 -48.62
N HIS A 191 93.37 9.40 -48.39
CA HIS A 191 93.94 8.88 -47.14
C HIS A 191 93.04 9.06 -45.91
N GLY A 192 91.72 9.14 -46.09
CA GLY A 192 90.77 9.24 -44.99
C GLY A 192 90.61 10.66 -44.41
N LEU A 193 91.13 11.69 -45.09
CA LEU A 193 90.92 13.09 -44.70
C LEU A 193 89.50 13.55 -45.05
N TYR A 194 88.89 14.33 -44.16
CA TYR A 194 87.59 14.94 -44.40
C TYR A 194 87.59 16.41 -44.00
N GLY A 195 86.76 17.20 -44.68
CA GLY A 195 86.51 18.60 -44.33
C GLY A 195 85.56 18.74 -43.14
N PRO A 196 85.45 19.94 -42.53
CA PRO A 196 84.38 20.21 -41.58
C PRO A 196 83.01 20.18 -42.29
N PRO A 197 81.92 19.81 -41.59
CA PRO A 197 80.56 19.88 -42.16
C PRO A 197 80.21 21.31 -42.60
N SER A 198 79.46 21.42 -43.68
CA SER A 198 78.87 22.70 -44.09
C SER A 198 77.82 23.18 -43.09
N GLU A 199 77.50 24.48 -43.12
CA GLU A 199 76.29 24.97 -42.45
C GLU A 199 75.04 24.28 -43.02
N PRO A 200 74.05 23.93 -42.18
CA PRO A 200 72.83 23.28 -42.62
C PRO A 200 71.94 24.21 -43.44
N VAL A 201 71.28 23.66 -44.46
CA VAL A 201 70.19 24.34 -45.21
C VAL A 201 68.94 23.50 -45.13
N CYS A 202 67.84 24.08 -44.65
CA CYS A 202 66.61 23.36 -44.37
C CYS A 202 65.51 23.72 -45.37
N ASN A 203 64.80 22.72 -45.88
CA ASN A 203 63.66 22.90 -46.77
C ASN A 203 62.61 21.79 -46.57
N SER A 204 61.42 21.92 -47.15
CA SER A 204 60.34 20.93 -47.08
C SER A 204 59.88 20.57 -48.49
N ALA A 205 59.60 19.30 -48.76
CA ALA A 205 59.01 18.87 -50.03
C ALA A 205 57.55 19.33 -50.17
N LEU A 206 57.11 19.60 -51.40
CA LEU A 206 55.71 19.90 -51.66
C LEU A 206 54.86 18.62 -51.61
N THR A 207 53.62 18.75 -51.12
CA THR A 207 52.62 17.68 -51.21
C THR A 207 52.05 17.60 -52.64
N ALA A 208 51.54 16.43 -53.04
CA ALA A 208 50.96 16.24 -54.37
C ALA A 208 49.55 16.83 -54.48
N ALA A 209 49.12 17.24 -55.68
CA ALA A 209 47.72 17.63 -55.88
C ALA A 209 46.78 16.43 -55.63
N PRO A 210 45.59 16.64 -55.04
CA PRO A 210 44.55 15.64 -55.00
C PRO A 210 44.17 15.13 -56.40
N TYR A 211 43.92 13.84 -56.52
CA TYR A 211 43.48 13.18 -57.75
C TYR A 211 42.21 12.36 -57.49
N ASP A 212 41.61 11.83 -58.57
CA ASP A 212 40.36 11.05 -58.55
C ASP A 212 39.20 11.77 -57.84
N ILE A 213 38.96 13.01 -58.26
CA ILE A 213 37.90 13.85 -57.68
C ILE A 213 36.54 13.40 -58.24
N HIS A 214 35.72 12.81 -57.39
CA HIS A 214 34.34 12.42 -57.68
C HIS A 214 33.36 13.49 -57.22
N THR A 215 32.40 13.83 -58.08
CA THR A 215 31.30 14.75 -57.78
C THR A 215 29.97 14.03 -57.67
N THR A 216 29.14 14.44 -56.72
CA THR A 216 27.74 14.05 -56.67
C THR A 216 26.85 15.26 -56.46
N VAL A 217 25.81 15.40 -57.29
CA VAL A 217 24.84 16.51 -57.22
C VAL A 217 23.60 16.09 -56.46
N GLU A 218 23.29 16.82 -55.39
CA GLU A 218 22.09 16.68 -54.57
C GLU A 218 21.30 18.00 -54.59
N LYS A 219 20.17 18.06 -55.30
CA LYS A 219 19.43 19.31 -55.57
C LYS A 219 20.34 20.36 -56.23
N ASN A 220 20.68 21.40 -55.49
CA ASN A 220 21.59 22.49 -55.84
C ASN A 220 22.88 22.48 -54.99
N ASN A 221 23.28 21.33 -54.47
CA ASN A 221 24.51 21.16 -53.72
C ASN A 221 25.42 20.18 -54.45
N ILE A 222 26.73 20.43 -54.37
CA ILE A 222 27.74 19.58 -55.01
C ILE A 222 28.68 19.06 -53.93
N LEU A 223 28.77 17.74 -53.81
CA LEU A 223 29.72 17.07 -52.93
C LEU A 223 30.91 16.60 -53.76
N LEU A 224 32.10 17.09 -53.41
CA LEU A 224 33.39 16.69 -53.95
C LEU A 224 34.03 15.67 -53.00
N LYS A 225 34.54 14.56 -53.54
CA LYS A 225 35.31 13.55 -52.79
C LYS A 225 36.58 13.22 -53.56
N TRP A 226 37.67 12.99 -52.84
CA TRP A 226 38.97 12.66 -53.44
C TRP A 226 39.79 11.77 -52.51
N ASP A 227 40.90 11.25 -53.03
CA ASP A 227 41.81 10.43 -52.25
C ASP A 227 42.72 11.27 -51.35
N ALA A 228 42.99 10.77 -50.14
CA ALA A 228 43.85 11.46 -49.19
C ALA A 228 45.30 11.57 -49.69
N VAL A 229 45.85 12.79 -49.70
CA VAL A 229 47.22 13.08 -50.10
C VAL A 229 48.17 12.88 -48.92
N ASN A 230 49.21 12.07 -49.11
CA ASN A 230 50.23 11.83 -48.09
C ASN A 230 50.95 13.14 -47.69
N GLY A 231 51.04 13.41 -46.38
CA GLY A 231 51.61 14.64 -45.83
C GLY A 231 50.71 15.87 -45.85
N ALA A 232 49.51 15.79 -46.43
CA ALA A 232 48.53 16.86 -46.38
C ALA A 232 47.81 16.86 -45.02
N ARG A 233 47.71 18.05 -44.41
CA ARG A 233 46.94 18.29 -43.17
C ARG A 233 45.55 18.85 -43.45
N SER A 234 45.40 19.52 -44.59
CA SER A 234 44.12 20.07 -45.05
C SER A 234 44.16 20.28 -46.56
N TYR A 235 43.03 20.64 -47.14
CA TYR A 235 42.85 20.91 -48.56
C TYR A 235 42.17 22.26 -48.71
N ASN A 236 42.60 23.08 -49.67
CA ASN A 236 41.89 24.28 -50.09
C ASN A 236 41.05 23.95 -51.32
N ILE A 237 39.77 24.30 -51.28
CA ILE A 237 38.82 24.06 -52.36
C ILE A 237 38.57 25.37 -53.09
N TYR A 238 38.79 25.33 -54.40
CA TYR A 238 38.65 26.45 -55.30
C TYR A 238 37.39 26.25 -56.14
N ARG A 239 36.61 27.32 -56.28
CA ARG A 239 35.53 27.41 -57.27
C ARG A 239 35.92 28.46 -58.29
N GLY A 240 36.29 28.03 -59.49
CA GLY A 240 37.02 28.86 -60.44
C GLY A 240 38.41 29.24 -59.91
N LYS A 241 38.63 30.51 -59.55
CA LYS A 241 39.92 31.00 -59.03
C LYS A 241 39.90 31.38 -57.55
N GLU A 242 38.72 31.35 -56.92
CA GLU A 242 38.54 31.78 -55.53
C GLU A 242 38.49 30.58 -54.60
N ILE A 243 39.12 30.71 -53.44
CA ILE A 243 39.01 29.72 -52.36
C ILE A 243 37.64 29.90 -51.72
N ILE A 244 36.81 28.86 -51.80
CA ILE A 244 35.48 28.86 -51.17
C ILE A 244 35.49 28.20 -49.80
N GLY A 245 36.52 27.43 -49.48
CA GLY A 245 36.68 26.79 -48.19
C GLY A 245 37.93 25.93 -48.09
N SER A 246 38.15 25.40 -46.89
CA SER A 246 39.18 24.40 -46.64
C SER A 246 38.56 23.20 -45.92
N SER A 247 39.07 22.00 -46.21
CA SER A 247 38.65 20.75 -45.56
C SER A 247 39.84 20.03 -44.96
N ILE A 248 39.69 19.45 -43.78
CA ILE A 248 40.70 18.57 -43.17
C ILE A 248 40.53 17.14 -43.71
N GLU A 249 39.31 16.79 -44.08
CA GLU A 249 38.94 15.49 -44.63
C GLU A 249 39.00 15.52 -46.16
N SER A 250 39.05 14.34 -46.79
CA SER A 250 39.15 14.22 -48.26
C SER A 250 37.80 14.32 -48.97
N PHE A 251 36.94 15.22 -48.47
CA PHE A 251 35.71 15.63 -49.12
C PHE A 251 35.33 17.06 -48.74
N PHE A 252 34.48 17.68 -49.56
CA PHE A 252 33.91 19.00 -49.32
C PHE A 252 32.53 19.12 -49.95
N LYS A 253 31.56 19.64 -49.20
CA LYS A 253 30.22 19.93 -49.70
C LYS A 253 30.07 21.43 -49.95
N ASP A 254 29.75 21.80 -51.19
CA ASP A 254 29.39 23.16 -51.58
C ASP A 254 27.86 23.26 -51.65
N ASP A 255 27.28 23.97 -50.68
CA ASP A 255 25.83 24.07 -50.49
C ASP A 255 25.27 25.42 -51.00
N ASN A 256 23.95 25.47 -51.23
CA ASN A 256 23.20 26.67 -51.60
C ASN A 256 23.60 27.28 -52.95
N LEU A 257 23.89 26.44 -53.94
CA LEU A 257 24.21 26.92 -55.29
C LEU A 257 22.95 27.31 -56.07
N GLU A 258 23.12 28.01 -57.18
CA GLU A 258 22.02 28.25 -58.11
C GLU A 258 21.67 26.94 -58.84
N TYR A 259 20.38 26.69 -59.07
CA TYR A 259 19.92 25.54 -59.85
C TYR A 259 20.26 25.70 -61.33
N SER A 260 20.48 24.59 -62.05
CA SER A 260 20.82 24.55 -63.48
C SER A 260 22.06 25.37 -63.86
N LYS A 261 23.04 25.48 -62.96
CA LYS A 261 24.27 26.23 -63.16
C LYS A 261 25.48 25.32 -63.10
N ASN A 262 26.41 25.54 -64.01
CA ASN A 262 27.68 24.81 -64.09
C ASN A 262 28.72 25.46 -63.17
N TYR A 263 29.40 24.64 -62.36
CA TYR A 263 30.45 25.03 -61.44
C TYR A 263 31.73 24.24 -61.71
N ILE A 264 32.87 24.93 -61.58
CA ILE A 264 34.20 24.37 -61.84
C ILE A 264 35.00 24.37 -60.54
N TYR A 265 35.50 23.20 -60.15
CA TYR A 265 36.23 23.00 -58.90
C TYR A 265 37.66 22.53 -59.12
N SER A 266 38.59 23.06 -58.32
CA SER A 266 39.97 22.58 -58.21
C SER A 266 40.38 22.51 -56.74
N ILE A 267 41.31 21.63 -56.38
CA ILE A 267 41.68 21.40 -54.99
C ILE A 267 43.21 21.41 -54.87
N SER A 268 43.76 22.08 -53.86
CA SER A 268 45.18 21.94 -53.48
C SER A 268 45.31 21.34 -52.09
N SER A 269 46.32 20.49 -51.89
CA SER A 269 46.69 19.99 -50.56
C SER A 269 47.51 21.03 -49.81
N LYS A 270 47.41 21.06 -48.49
CA LYS A 270 48.17 21.96 -47.61
C LYS A 270 48.83 21.16 -46.52
N ASP A 271 50.15 21.29 -46.41
CA ASP A 271 50.98 20.48 -45.53
C ASP A 271 50.98 20.95 -44.05
N GLY A 272 51.70 20.22 -43.20
CA GLY A 272 51.84 20.55 -41.77
C GLY A 272 52.53 21.89 -41.47
N LEU A 273 53.16 22.53 -42.47
CA LEU A 273 53.84 23.82 -42.39
C LEU A 273 53.02 24.95 -42.99
N ASN A 274 51.77 24.69 -43.37
CA ASN A 274 50.85 25.61 -44.06
C ASN A 274 51.32 26.01 -45.47
N ILE A 275 52.05 25.15 -46.16
CA ILE A 275 52.46 25.34 -47.55
C ILE A 275 51.48 24.59 -48.45
N ASP A 276 50.93 25.30 -49.45
CA ASP A 276 50.02 24.71 -50.43
C ASP A 276 50.80 24.01 -51.55
N GLY A 277 50.37 22.79 -51.89
CA GLY A 277 50.79 22.05 -53.07
C GLY A 277 50.14 22.58 -54.36
N PRO A 278 50.41 21.94 -55.50
CA PRO A 278 49.80 22.30 -56.78
C PRO A 278 48.27 22.06 -56.77
N LEU A 279 47.57 22.76 -57.66
CA LEU A 279 46.13 22.55 -57.90
C LEU A 279 45.89 21.26 -58.68
N SER A 280 44.79 20.58 -58.37
CA SER A 280 44.27 19.44 -59.14
C SER A 280 43.77 19.87 -60.53
N GLU A 281 43.56 18.88 -61.40
CA GLU A 281 42.76 19.09 -62.61
C GLU A 281 41.35 19.58 -62.24
N PRO A 282 40.77 20.52 -63.01
CA PRO A 282 39.45 21.06 -62.73
C PRO A 282 38.34 20.05 -63.05
N VAL A 283 37.36 19.92 -62.15
CA VAL A 283 36.14 19.13 -62.36
C VAL A 283 34.95 20.06 -62.56
N ASN A 284 34.14 19.77 -63.58
CA ASN A 284 32.95 20.54 -63.91
C ASN A 284 31.70 19.77 -63.53
N GLU A 285 30.75 20.43 -62.86
CA GLU A 285 29.51 19.80 -62.43
C GLU A 285 28.35 20.78 -62.52
N THR A 286 27.17 20.29 -62.95
CA THR A 286 25.98 21.12 -63.15
C THR A 286 24.90 20.76 -62.15
N THR A 287 24.43 21.74 -61.38
CA THR A 287 23.33 21.56 -60.43
C THR A 287 22.02 21.20 -61.13
N ARG A 288 21.12 20.50 -60.43
CA ARG A 288 19.87 20.02 -61.03
C ARG A 288 18.92 21.17 -61.38
N GLU A 289 17.87 20.87 -62.15
CA GLU A 289 16.77 21.80 -62.40
C GLU A 289 15.95 22.04 -61.13
N PHE A 290 15.46 23.27 -60.96
CA PHE A 290 14.61 23.62 -59.82
C PHE A 290 13.20 23.07 -60.02
N VAL A 291 12.78 22.19 -59.12
CA VAL A 291 11.42 21.63 -59.12
C VAL A 291 10.56 22.47 -58.18
N ALA A 292 9.62 23.23 -58.73
CA ALA A 292 8.76 24.10 -57.94
C ALA A 292 7.75 23.30 -57.08
N PRO A 293 7.41 23.80 -55.87
CA PRO A 293 6.29 23.27 -55.09
C PRO A 293 4.97 23.48 -55.85
N PRO A 294 4.00 22.56 -55.75
CA PRO A 294 2.67 22.78 -56.30
C PRO A 294 1.93 23.90 -55.53
N VAL A 295 1.04 24.62 -56.21
CA VAL A 295 0.09 25.55 -55.59
C VAL A 295 -1.15 24.76 -55.21
N LEU A 296 -1.33 24.55 -53.91
CA LEU A 296 -2.44 23.78 -53.34
C LEU A 296 -3.65 24.67 -53.03
N SER A 297 -4.84 24.16 -53.29
CA SER A 297 -6.12 24.70 -52.84
C SER A 297 -7.02 23.57 -52.36
N SER A 298 -7.97 23.88 -51.48
CA SER A 298 -9.01 22.92 -51.08
C SER A 298 -10.42 23.45 -51.32
N LEU A 299 -11.31 22.52 -51.66
CA LEU A 299 -12.75 22.71 -51.74
C LEU A 299 -13.39 21.76 -50.74
N LYS A 300 -14.26 22.29 -49.89
CA LYS A 300 -15.01 21.51 -48.91
C LYS A 300 -16.25 20.89 -49.54
N ASP A 301 -16.51 19.64 -49.19
CA ASP A 301 -17.74 18.90 -49.48
C ASP A 301 -18.34 18.39 -48.15
N GLU A 302 -19.56 17.85 -48.16
CA GLU A 302 -20.31 17.49 -46.94
C GLU A 302 -19.61 16.44 -46.04
N LYS A 303 -18.74 15.61 -46.60
CA LYS A 303 -18.05 14.52 -45.88
C LYS A 303 -16.55 14.45 -46.18
N SER A 304 -16.03 15.40 -46.95
CA SER A 304 -14.67 15.29 -47.48
C SER A 304 -14.09 16.64 -47.89
N ILE A 305 -12.77 16.70 -47.92
CA ILE A 305 -12.00 17.85 -48.39
C ILE A 305 -11.37 17.46 -49.72
N LYS A 306 -11.80 18.11 -50.80
CA LYS A 306 -11.22 17.94 -52.14
C LYS A 306 -10.03 18.87 -52.31
N LEU A 307 -8.85 18.31 -52.40
CA LEU A 307 -7.59 19.00 -52.63
C LEU A 307 -7.29 19.04 -54.13
N ILE A 308 -6.86 20.19 -54.64
CA ILE A 308 -6.51 20.40 -56.04
C ILE A 308 -5.23 21.23 -56.10
N TRP A 309 -4.31 20.88 -57.00
CA TRP A 309 -3.10 21.66 -57.25
C TRP A 309 -2.80 21.79 -58.74
N ASN A 310 -1.91 22.71 -59.13
CA ASN A 310 -1.47 22.84 -60.52
C ASN A 310 -0.49 21.73 -60.91
N VAL A 311 -0.43 21.42 -62.22
CA VAL A 311 0.61 20.56 -62.77
C VAL A 311 1.97 21.28 -62.70
N VAL A 312 3.00 20.59 -62.22
CA VAL A 312 4.40 21.03 -62.22
C VAL A 312 5.15 20.25 -63.30
N ALA A 313 5.76 20.97 -64.26
CA ALA A 313 6.29 20.38 -65.50
C ALA A 313 7.37 19.29 -65.29
N LEU A 314 8.20 19.43 -64.27
CA LEU A 314 9.27 18.47 -63.94
C LEU A 314 8.82 17.36 -62.98
N ALA A 315 7.57 17.41 -62.48
CA ALA A 315 7.06 16.45 -61.51
C ALA A 315 6.56 15.17 -62.20
N LYS A 316 7.10 14.03 -61.78
CA LYS A 316 6.65 12.68 -62.14
C LYS A 316 5.40 12.28 -61.35
N TYR A 317 5.35 12.64 -60.07
CA TYR A 317 4.21 12.45 -59.17
C TYR A 317 4.32 13.42 -58.00
N TYR A 318 3.29 13.48 -57.16
CA TYR A 318 3.20 14.36 -56.00
C TYR A 318 3.13 13.54 -54.72
N LYS A 319 3.74 14.02 -53.65
CA LYS A 319 3.45 13.52 -52.30
C LYS A 319 2.45 14.46 -51.64
N LEU A 320 1.47 13.87 -50.97
CA LEU A 320 0.47 14.59 -50.20
C LEU A 320 0.71 14.34 -48.71
N TYR A 321 0.62 15.42 -47.93
CA TYR A 321 0.81 15.44 -46.49
C TYR A 321 -0.45 15.97 -45.82
N ARG A 322 -0.80 15.36 -44.68
CA ARG A 322 -1.89 15.81 -43.80
C ARG A 322 -1.33 15.98 -42.39
N ASP A 323 -1.51 17.16 -41.81
CA ASP A 323 -1.02 17.53 -40.48
C ASP A 323 0.48 17.31 -40.28
N GLY A 324 1.25 17.47 -41.36
CA GLY A 324 2.69 17.23 -41.40
C GLY A 324 3.10 15.77 -41.62
N ALA A 325 2.18 14.82 -41.60
CA ALA A 325 2.45 13.40 -41.86
C ALA A 325 2.25 13.06 -43.35
N PHE A 326 3.10 12.18 -43.89
CA PHE A 326 2.96 11.68 -45.25
C PHE A 326 1.68 10.84 -45.37
N LEU A 327 0.81 11.21 -46.32
CA LEU A 327 -0.45 10.53 -46.57
C LEU A 327 -0.33 9.53 -47.73
N ARG A 328 0.09 10.01 -48.91
CA ARG A 328 0.15 9.19 -50.14
C ARG A 328 0.95 9.85 -51.27
N SER A 329 1.46 9.04 -52.19
CA SER A 329 1.99 9.47 -53.49
C SER A 329 0.93 9.36 -54.60
N ILE A 330 0.72 10.42 -55.39
CA ILE A 330 -0.38 10.54 -56.36
C ILE A 330 0.16 11.14 -57.66
N THR A 331 -0.21 10.57 -58.82
CA THR A 331 0.16 11.11 -60.15
C THR A 331 -0.81 12.18 -60.64
N ASN A 332 -2.07 12.11 -60.20
CA ASN A 332 -3.10 13.09 -60.51
C ASN A 332 -2.90 14.36 -59.68
N THR A 333 -3.53 15.46 -60.11
CA THR A 333 -3.46 16.77 -59.44
C THR A 333 -4.66 17.08 -58.55
N SER A 334 -5.40 16.05 -58.13
CA SER A 334 -6.50 16.18 -57.19
C SER A 334 -6.60 14.97 -56.28
N PHE A 335 -7.00 15.18 -55.03
CA PHE A 335 -7.25 14.13 -54.05
C PHE A 335 -8.51 14.45 -53.24
N LEU A 336 -9.24 13.40 -52.85
CA LEU A 336 -10.41 13.52 -51.99
C LEU A 336 -10.07 12.88 -50.65
N ASP A 337 -9.95 13.68 -49.59
CA ASP A 337 -9.76 13.17 -48.23
C ASP A 337 -11.10 13.07 -47.49
N TYR A 338 -11.44 11.88 -47.01
CA TYR A 338 -12.60 11.68 -46.15
C TYR A 338 -12.17 11.91 -44.71
N SER A 339 -12.59 13.02 -44.13
CA SER A 339 -12.27 13.41 -42.76
C SER A 339 -13.51 13.39 -41.89
N ILE A 340 -13.34 13.08 -40.61
CA ILE A 340 -14.39 13.18 -39.62
C ILE A 340 -14.77 14.68 -39.50
N PRO A 341 -16.07 15.04 -39.54
CA PRO A 341 -16.49 16.42 -39.30
C PRO A 341 -16.00 16.95 -37.94
N GLY A 342 -15.69 18.24 -37.85
CA GLY A 342 -15.27 18.89 -36.60
C GLY A 342 -13.77 18.95 -36.34
N GLU A 343 -12.94 18.29 -37.16
CA GLU A 343 -11.47 18.37 -37.09
C GLU A 343 -10.90 19.21 -38.24
N SER A 344 -10.08 20.22 -37.91
CA SER A 344 -9.28 20.93 -38.91
C SER A 344 -8.06 20.12 -39.31
N HIS A 345 -7.95 19.80 -40.60
CA HIS A 345 -6.75 19.19 -41.17
C HIS A 345 -6.03 20.16 -42.07
N CYS A 346 -4.71 20.19 -41.97
CA CYS A 346 -3.85 21.02 -42.78
C CYS A 346 -3.07 20.20 -43.79
N TYR A 347 -3.23 20.57 -45.05
CA TYR A 347 -2.68 19.82 -46.17
C TYR A 347 -1.53 20.57 -46.83
N GLN A 348 -0.54 19.81 -47.26
CA GLN A 348 0.57 20.28 -48.07
C GLN A 348 0.90 19.22 -49.11
N THR A 349 1.39 19.65 -50.28
CA THR A 349 1.86 18.73 -51.31
C THR A 349 3.22 19.15 -51.83
N SER A 350 4.03 18.19 -52.26
CA SER A 350 5.33 18.42 -52.90
C SER A 350 5.37 17.70 -54.25
N SER A 351 6.23 18.20 -55.12
CA SER A 351 6.53 17.63 -56.42
C SER A 351 7.73 16.69 -56.31
N ILE A 352 7.65 15.50 -56.91
CA ILE A 352 8.77 14.57 -57.04
C ILE A 352 9.21 14.50 -58.50
N ASP A 353 10.48 14.73 -58.78
CA ASP A 353 11.01 14.69 -60.15
C ASP A 353 11.39 13.28 -60.63
N LYS A 354 11.93 13.19 -61.85
CA LYS A 354 12.38 11.92 -62.45
C LYS A 354 13.56 11.25 -61.71
N TYR A 355 14.24 11.98 -60.82
CA TYR A 355 15.36 11.49 -60.01
C TYR A 355 14.95 11.23 -58.56
N GLU A 356 13.64 11.18 -58.28
CA GLU A 356 13.07 10.95 -56.96
C GLU A 356 13.43 12.03 -55.93
N VAL A 357 13.72 13.24 -56.39
CA VAL A 357 13.99 14.41 -55.52
C VAL A 357 12.71 15.16 -55.24
N GLU A 358 12.51 15.48 -53.97
CA GLU A 358 11.33 16.19 -53.47
C GLU A 358 11.56 17.71 -53.41
N SER A 359 10.60 18.46 -53.97
CA SER A 359 10.52 19.92 -53.85
C SER A 359 10.24 20.35 -52.41
N GLU A 360 10.27 21.65 -52.15
CA GLU A 360 9.63 22.21 -50.96
C GLU A 360 8.14 21.85 -50.92
N LEU A 361 7.55 21.91 -49.72
CA LEU A 361 6.12 21.73 -49.55
C LEU A 361 5.36 22.96 -50.09
N SER A 362 4.16 22.73 -50.61
CA SER A 362 3.21 23.79 -50.94
C SER A 362 2.89 24.63 -49.70
N GLY A 363 2.26 25.79 -49.93
CA GLY A 363 1.59 26.54 -48.87
C GLY A 363 0.65 25.63 -48.07
N LYS A 364 0.65 25.79 -46.74
CA LYS A 364 -0.22 25.05 -45.82
C LYS A 364 -1.66 25.49 -46.02
N HIS A 365 -2.52 24.57 -46.46
CA HIS A 365 -3.94 24.84 -46.65
C HIS A 365 -4.75 24.04 -45.63
N CYS A 366 -5.30 24.73 -44.64
CA CYS A 366 -6.14 24.11 -43.61
C CYS A 366 -7.60 24.17 -44.03
N ALA A 367 -8.30 23.06 -43.88
CA ALA A 367 -9.72 22.97 -44.12
C ALA A 367 -10.36 22.01 -43.12
N LYS A 368 -11.64 22.28 -42.84
CA LYS A 368 -12.46 21.57 -41.88
C LYS A 368 -13.78 21.20 -42.53
N VAL A 369 -14.22 19.97 -42.30
CA VAL A 369 -15.59 19.55 -42.61
C VAL A 369 -16.45 19.94 -41.42
N PHE A 370 -17.45 20.80 -41.62
CA PHE A 370 -18.30 21.28 -40.52
C PHE A 370 -19.29 20.22 -40.07
N LEU A 371 -19.63 20.25 -38.78
CA LEU A 371 -20.66 19.38 -38.21
C LEU A 371 -22.01 19.60 -38.90
N LYS A 372 -22.76 18.51 -39.08
CA LYS A 372 -24.17 18.59 -39.45
C LYS A 372 -25.02 18.90 -38.23
N ALA A 373 -26.16 19.55 -38.45
CA ALA A 373 -27.16 19.76 -37.42
C ALA A 373 -27.63 18.39 -36.86
N PRO A 374 -27.85 18.28 -35.54
CA PRO A 374 -28.45 17.10 -34.93
C PRO A 374 -29.78 16.72 -35.61
N THR A 375 -29.96 15.42 -35.87
CA THR A 375 -31.19 14.87 -36.46
C THR A 375 -32.02 14.14 -35.41
N ASP A 376 -33.28 13.86 -35.76
CA ASP A 376 -34.23 13.12 -34.93
C ASP A 376 -34.37 13.65 -33.49
N LEU A 377 -34.52 14.97 -33.35
CA LEU A 377 -34.83 15.57 -32.06
C LEU A 377 -36.24 15.15 -31.62
N GLN A 378 -36.30 14.21 -30.69
CA GLN A 378 -37.51 13.72 -30.04
C GLN A 378 -37.70 14.42 -28.69
N ILE A 379 -38.93 14.86 -28.42
CA ILE A 379 -39.31 15.46 -27.15
C ILE A 379 -40.24 14.50 -26.40
N ASN A 380 -39.74 13.98 -25.29
CA ASN A 380 -40.49 13.16 -24.35
C ASN A 380 -41.02 14.08 -23.24
N SER A 381 -42.29 14.42 -23.31
CA SER A 381 -42.91 15.30 -22.33
C SER A 381 -43.21 14.57 -21.00
N ASP A 382 -42.88 15.24 -19.91
CA ASP A 382 -43.23 14.88 -18.53
C ASP A 382 -44.23 15.93 -17.98
N THR A 383 -44.56 15.83 -16.71
CA THR A 383 -45.50 16.66 -15.95
C THR A 383 -45.15 18.14 -15.92
N ARG A 384 -43.88 18.45 -15.63
CA ARG A 384 -43.32 19.83 -15.56
C ARG A 384 -41.92 19.91 -16.13
N ALA A 385 -41.59 18.94 -16.97
CA ALA A 385 -40.31 18.80 -17.60
C ALA A 385 -40.47 18.20 -18.99
N VAL A 386 -39.44 18.31 -19.80
CA VAL A 386 -39.33 17.58 -21.04
C VAL A 386 -37.94 16.96 -21.14
N GLY A 387 -37.89 15.70 -21.52
CA GLY A 387 -36.68 15.05 -21.99
C GLY A 387 -36.53 15.29 -23.49
N LEU A 388 -35.35 15.71 -23.90
CA LEU A 388 -34.95 15.83 -25.29
C LEU A 388 -33.97 14.71 -25.58
N ILE A 389 -34.14 14.01 -26.69
CA ILE A 389 -33.23 12.98 -27.19
C ILE A 389 -33.00 13.26 -28.67
N TRP A 390 -31.77 13.15 -29.14
CA TRP A 390 -31.43 13.33 -30.56
C TRP A 390 -30.34 12.34 -30.99
N ASP A 391 -30.16 12.21 -32.29
CA ASP A 391 -29.11 11.36 -32.85
C ASP A 391 -27.72 11.92 -32.55
N ARG A 392 -26.77 11.02 -32.28
CA ARG A 392 -25.37 11.38 -32.13
C ARG A 392 -24.82 11.95 -33.43
N VAL A 393 -24.31 13.18 -33.39
CA VAL A 393 -23.55 13.80 -34.49
C VAL A 393 -22.10 13.33 -34.42
N GLU A 394 -21.63 12.69 -35.49
CA GLU A 394 -20.23 12.27 -35.63
C GLU A 394 -19.31 13.51 -35.65
N GLY A 395 -18.30 13.53 -34.76
CA GLY A 395 -17.41 14.69 -34.58
C GLY A 395 -17.83 15.71 -33.51
N ALA A 396 -19.03 15.59 -32.95
CA ALA A 396 -19.50 16.50 -31.91
C ALA A 396 -18.80 16.23 -30.56
N PHE A 397 -18.26 17.28 -29.94
CA PHE A 397 -17.66 17.27 -28.62
C PHE A 397 -18.68 17.56 -27.52
N ASP A 398 -19.58 18.51 -27.76
CA ASP A 398 -20.75 18.81 -26.94
C ASP A 398 -21.93 19.29 -27.80
N TYR A 399 -23.08 19.52 -27.17
CA TYR A 399 -24.29 20.02 -27.77
C TYR A 399 -24.79 21.23 -26.98
N ARG A 400 -25.37 22.20 -27.68
CA ARG A 400 -26.05 23.35 -27.08
C ARG A 400 -27.54 23.21 -27.28
N VAL A 401 -28.29 23.40 -26.20
CA VAL A 401 -29.73 23.26 -26.20
C VAL A 401 -30.36 24.64 -26.02
N TYR A 402 -31.30 24.96 -26.91
CA TYR A 402 -32.01 26.23 -26.90
C TYR A 402 -33.51 25.98 -26.77
N LYS A 403 -34.20 26.82 -25.98
CA LYS A 403 -35.67 26.94 -26.03
C LYS A 403 -36.00 27.86 -27.21
N TRP A 404 -36.86 27.39 -28.09
CA TRP A 404 -37.41 28.16 -29.21
C TRP A 404 -38.75 28.76 -28.80
N ASP A 405 -38.90 30.07 -28.99
CA ASP A 405 -40.14 30.81 -28.74
C ASP A 405 -40.81 31.23 -30.07
N ASP A 406 -42.13 31.45 -30.03
CA ASP A 406 -42.95 31.80 -31.20
C ASP A 406 -42.57 33.15 -31.84
N THR A 407 -41.68 33.92 -31.20
CA THR A 407 -41.08 35.18 -31.69
C THR A 407 -39.79 34.96 -32.50
N ASP A 408 -39.44 33.71 -32.81
CA ASP A 408 -38.20 33.29 -33.48
C ASP A 408 -36.93 33.63 -32.68
N SER A 409 -37.08 33.77 -31.36
CA SER A 409 -35.98 33.99 -30.43
C SER A 409 -35.49 32.67 -29.83
N LEU A 410 -34.16 32.52 -29.73
CA LEU A 410 -33.50 31.35 -29.15
C LEU A 410 -32.94 31.70 -27.78
N LEU A 411 -33.50 31.07 -26.74
CA LEU A 411 -32.98 31.17 -25.38
C LEU A 411 -32.01 30.01 -25.13
N TYR A 412 -30.73 30.32 -24.93
CA TYR A 412 -29.74 29.33 -24.52
C TYR A 412 -30.09 28.76 -23.14
N LEU A 413 -30.18 27.43 -23.05
CA LEU A 413 -30.46 26.72 -21.79
C LEU A 413 -29.19 26.16 -21.18
N ASP A 414 -28.51 25.26 -21.90
CA ASP A 414 -27.36 24.54 -21.35
C ASP A 414 -26.45 23.91 -22.42
N LYS A 415 -25.29 23.44 -21.96
CA LYS A 415 -24.28 22.67 -22.69
C LYS A 415 -24.24 21.25 -22.16
N VAL A 416 -24.44 20.27 -23.03
CA VAL A 416 -24.41 18.85 -22.65
C VAL A 416 -23.46 18.03 -23.52
N LYS A 417 -22.81 17.03 -22.94
CA LYS A 417 -21.99 16.06 -23.70
C LYS A 417 -22.79 14.82 -24.13
N SER A 418 -23.93 14.57 -23.49
CA SER A 418 -24.87 13.51 -23.84
C SER A 418 -25.74 13.91 -25.04
N THR A 419 -26.29 12.92 -25.74
CA THR A 419 -27.32 13.11 -26.78
C THR A 419 -28.72 13.21 -26.19
N SER A 420 -28.80 13.74 -24.97
CA SER A 420 -30.04 13.92 -24.24
C SER A 420 -29.92 15.08 -23.27
N PHE A 421 -31.01 15.81 -23.07
CA PHE A 421 -31.12 16.89 -22.10
C PHE A 421 -32.48 16.83 -21.40
N HIS A 422 -32.51 17.20 -20.12
CA HIS A 422 -33.75 17.22 -19.33
C HIS A 422 -34.01 18.64 -18.84
N HIS A 423 -35.04 19.28 -19.40
CA HIS A 423 -35.41 20.64 -19.04
C HIS A 423 -36.57 20.61 -18.04
N THR A 424 -36.31 21.04 -16.81
CA THR A 424 -37.25 21.06 -15.68
C THR A 424 -37.76 22.47 -15.38
N GLY A 425 -38.94 22.58 -14.76
CA GLY A 425 -39.48 23.88 -14.28
C GLY A 425 -40.54 24.49 -15.19
N LEU A 426 -41.10 23.71 -16.12
CA LEU A 426 -42.21 24.11 -16.97
C LEU A 426 -43.55 24.07 -16.20
N GLY A 427 -44.55 24.77 -16.70
CA GLY A 427 -45.94 24.71 -16.24
C GLY A 427 -46.69 23.49 -16.76
N TYR A 428 -47.90 23.26 -16.24
CA TYR A 428 -48.81 22.20 -16.70
C TYR A 428 -49.46 22.53 -18.04
N ALA A 429 -49.53 21.55 -18.94
CA ALA A 429 -50.02 21.75 -20.30
C ALA A 429 -49.32 22.90 -21.06
N GLU A 430 -48.08 23.24 -20.67
CA GLU A 430 -47.23 24.21 -21.34
C GLU A 430 -46.65 23.57 -22.61
N SER A 431 -46.80 24.26 -23.74
CA SER A 431 -46.12 23.88 -24.98
C SER A 431 -44.72 24.49 -24.96
N ALA A 432 -43.70 23.68 -25.19
CA ALA A 432 -42.33 24.14 -25.28
C ALA A 432 -41.62 23.48 -26.47
N CYS A 433 -40.94 24.31 -27.25
CA CYS A 433 -40.21 23.91 -28.43
C CYS A 433 -38.71 24.11 -28.21
N TYR A 434 -37.91 23.27 -28.84
CA TYR A 434 -36.47 23.24 -28.65
C TYR A 434 -35.76 23.01 -29.97
N VAL A 435 -34.54 23.53 -30.02
CA VAL A 435 -33.57 23.20 -31.04
C VAL A 435 -32.25 22.85 -30.38
N VAL A 436 -31.49 21.99 -31.03
CA VAL A 436 -30.18 21.54 -30.56
C VAL A 436 -29.17 21.78 -31.67
N SER A 437 -28.00 22.28 -31.31
CA SER A 437 -26.83 22.33 -32.20
C SER A 437 -25.71 21.47 -31.62
N ALA A 438 -24.84 20.96 -32.48
CA ALA A 438 -23.65 20.24 -32.11
C ALA A 438 -22.44 21.20 -32.17
N VAL A 439 -21.51 21.04 -31.25
CA VAL A 439 -20.27 21.83 -31.18
C VAL A 439 -19.09 20.87 -31.24
N ASP A 440 -18.13 21.14 -32.11
CA ASP A 440 -16.92 20.33 -32.21
C ASP A 440 -15.87 20.69 -31.15
N ALA A 441 -14.76 19.95 -31.12
CA ALA A 441 -13.70 20.13 -30.15
C ALA A 441 -12.98 21.48 -30.27
N GLU A 442 -13.07 22.15 -31.42
CA GLU A 442 -12.49 23.47 -31.67
C GLU A 442 -13.46 24.61 -31.31
N GLY A 443 -14.72 24.29 -31.02
CA GLY A 443 -15.73 25.24 -30.56
C GLY A 443 -16.65 25.78 -31.65
N ASP A 444 -16.58 25.27 -32.89
CA ASP A 444 -17.49 25.68 -33.95
C ASP A 444 -18.84 24.97 -33.80
N GLU A 445 -19.93 25.74 -33.93
CA GLU A 445 -21.30 25.28 -33.77
C GLU A 445 -21.94 24.92 -35.13
N SER A 446 -22.65 23.80 -35.19
CA SER A 446 -23.43 23.37 -36.35
C SER A 446 -24.67 24.25 -36.53
N GLY A 447 -25.40 24.04 -37.64
CA GLY A 447 -26.79 24.49 -37.73
C GLY A 447 -27.67 23.85 -36.65
N TYR A 448 -28.85 24.44 -36.43
CA TYR A 448 -29.85 23.90 -35.51
C TYR A 448 -30.57 22.68 -36.09
N SER A 449 -30.92 21.74 -35.21
CA SER A 449 -31.85 20.66 -35.51
C SER A 449 -33.20 21.20 -35.98
N ARG A 450 -34.05 20.34 -36.54
CA ARG A 450 -35.47 20.67 -36.68
C ARG A 450 -36.06 20.96 -35.30
N ILE A 451 -37.01 21.89 -35.25
CA ILE A 451 -37.71 22.26 -34.02
C ILE A 451 -38.48 21.03 -33.52
N GLY A 452 -38.15 20.59 -32.30
CA GLY A 452 -38.89 19.57 -31.58
C GLY A 452 -39.80 20.25 -30.56
N CYS A 453 -41.12 20.07 -30.67
CA CYS A 453 -42.08 20.62 -29.72
C CYS A 453 -42.73 19.50 -28.90
N GLY A 454 -42.80 19.70 -27.59
CA GLY A 454 -43.55 18.85 -26.67
C GLY A 454 -44.51 19.68 -25.84
N LYS A 455 -45.53 19.02 -25.29
CA LYS A 455 -46.50 19.65 -24.39
C LYS A 455 -46.52 18.86 -23.09
N THR A 456 -46.24 19.54 -21.98
CA THR A 456 -46.26 18.91 -20.65
C THR A 456 -47.64 18.35 -20.32
N SER A 457 -47.70 17.35 -19.45
CA SER A 457 -48.96 16.67 -19.10
C SER A 457 -49.97 17.60 -18.42
N LYS A 458 -51.26 17.22 -18.47
CA LYS A 458 -52.32 17.86 -17.69
C LYS A 458 -52.16 17.51 -16.20
N PRO A 459 -52.65 18.37 -15.28
CA PRO A 459 -52.46 18.19 -13.84
C PRO A 459 -53.14 16.93 -13.25
N PRO A 460 -52.80 16.56 -12.01
CA PRO A 460 -53.39 15.42 -11.31
C PRO A 460 -54.85 15.66 -10.91
N ARG A 461 -55.60 14.58 -10.63
CA ARG A 461 -56.97 14.66 -10.10
C ARG A 461 -57.24 13.51 -9.13
N LEU A 462 -57.38 13.84 -7.84
CA LEU A 462 -57.60 12.86 -6.77
C LEU A 462 -59.07 12.48 -6.61
N LYS A 463 -59.33 11.21 -6.29
CA LYS A 463 -60.66 10.68 -5.96
C LYS A 463 -60.57 9.53 -4.96
N ILE A 464 -61.51 9.45 -4.02
CA ILE A 464 -61.64 8.31 -3.09
C ILE A 464 -62.63 7.30 -3.68
N LEU A 465 -62.23 6.02 -3.77
CA LEU A 465 -63.04 4.93 -4.31
C LEU A 465 -63.87 4.23 -3.24
N LYS A 466 -63.27 3.92 -2.08
CA LYS A 466 -63.94 3.25 -0.97
C LYS A 466 -63.28 3.53 0.38
N PHE A 467 -64.04 3.32 1.45
CA PHE A 467 -63.63 3.31 2.85
C PHE A 467 -63.97 1.96 3.49
N GLU A 468 -63.13 1.48 4.39
CA GLU A 468 -63.30 0.23 5.14
C GLU A 468 -62.65 0.39 6.54
N LEU A 469 -63.38 0.07 7.61
CA LEU A 469 -62.79 -0.12 8.94
C LEU A 469 -62.18 -1.52 8.98
N VAL A 470 -60.89 -1.59 9.28
CA VAL A 470 -60.15 -2.85 9.42
C VAL A 470 -59.78 -2.99 10.88
N GLU A 471 -60.39 -3.93 11.56
CA GLU A 471 -60.21 -4.17 12.99
C GLU A 471 -59.95 -5.68 13.23
N PRO A 472 -59.19 -6.02 14.28
CA PRO A 472 -58.84 -7.40 14.63
C PRO A 472 -60.01 -8.35 14.89
N SER A 473 -61.10 -7.88 15.50
CA SER A 473 -62.24 -8.69 15.93
C SER A 473 -63.15 -9.16 14.78
N GLY A 474 -63.14 -8.47 13.64
CA GLY A 474 -63.98 -8.71 12.47
C GLY A 474 -65.46 -8.35 12.64
N ASN A 475 -65.84 -7.63 13.69
CA ASN A 475 -67.23 -7.26 14.00
C ASN A 475 -67.71 -5.95 13.33
N MET A 476 -66.85 -5.25 12.56
CA MET A 476 -67.11 -3.94 11.94
C MET A 476 -67.42 -2.81 12.95
N ALA A 477 -67.01 -2.98 14.20
CA ALA A 477 -67.00 -1.97 15.25
C ALA A 477 -65.60 -1.90 15.85
N LEU A 478 -65.25 -0.77 16.45
CA LEU A 478 -63.99 -0.60 17.17
C LEU A 478 -64.26 -0.89 18.65
N ASP A 479 -63.89 -2.09 19.08
CA ASP A 479 -64.02 -2.55 20.46
C ASP A 479 -63.13 -1.71 21.38
N SER A 480 -63.44 -1.71 22.68
CA SER A 480 -62.68 -0.98 23.68
C SER A 480 -61.22 -1.47 23.75
N ARG A 481 -60.26 -0.53 23.71
CA ARG A 481 -58.82 -0.78 23.57
C ARG A 481 -58.42 -1.50 22.28
N GLU A 482 -59.27 -1.47 21.26
CA GLU A 482 -58.92 -2.04 19.97
C GLU A 482 -58.19 -1.00 19.11
N ASP A 483 -57.09 -1.45 18.50
CA ASP A 483 -56.39 -0.75 17.43
C ASP A 483 -56.99 -1.19 16.09
N GLY A 484 -57.72 -0.29 15.46
CA GLY A 484 -58.24 -0.43 14.12
C GLY A 484 -57.43 0.38 13.11
N LYS A 485 -57.81 0.22 11.84
CA LYS A 485 -57.29 1.00 10.72
C LYS A 485 -58.43 1.49 9.85
N LEU A 486 -58.47 2.79 9.64
CA LEU A 486 -59.36 3.41 8.66
C LEU A 486 -58.69 3.31 7.29
N ARG A 487 -59.11 2.34 6.47
CA ARG A 487 -58.52 2.07 5.16
C ARG A 487 -59.30 2.80 4.06
N PHE A 488 -58.64 3.70 3.35
CA PHE A 488 -59.17 4.40 2.18
C PHE A 488 -58.46 3.96 0.91
N ALA A 489 -59.21 3.77 -0.17
CA ALA A 489 -58.65 3.61 -1.52
C ALA A 489 -58.69 4.96 -2.24
N ILE A 490 -57.53 5.57 -2.47
CA ILE A 490 -57.39 6.81 -3.25
C ILE A 490 -56.81 6.51 -4.62
N VAL A 491 -57.35 7.13 -5.66
CA VAL A 491 -56.87 7.03 -7.03
C VAL A 491 -56.60 8.41 -7.61
N ASN A 492 -55.60 8.50 -8.47
CA ASN A 492 -55.34 9.67 -9.29
C ASN A 492 -55.89 9.44 -10.72
N GLU A 493 -57.11 9.88 -10.98
CA GLU A 493 -57.75 9.87 -12.31
C GLU A 493 -57.24 11.04 -13.21
N GLY A 494 -56.15 11.70 -12.81
CA GLY A 494 -55.48 12.76 -13.57
C GLY A 494 -54.59 12.22 -14.69
N LYS A 495 -53.77 13.08 -15.31
CA LYS A 495 -52.78 12.68 -16.34
C LYS A 495 -51.33 12.91 -15.94
N SER A 496 -51.10 13.23 -14.68
CA SER A 496 -49.78 13.43 -14.10
C SER A 496 -49.75 12.86 -12.69
N LEU A 497 -48.56 12.42 -12.25
CA LEU A 497 -48.28 12.01 -10.88
C LEU A 497 -48.69 13.10 -9.87
N SER A 498 -49.39 12.72 -8.80
CA SER A 498 -49.61 13.57 -7.62
C SER A 498 -48.48 13.41 -6.62
N LYS A 499 -48.04 14.51 -5.98
CA LYS A 499 -46.94 14.50 -5.01
C LYS A 499 -47.38 15.06 -3.67
N ASN A 500 -46.88 14.45 -2.60
CA ASN A 500 -47.11 14.88 -1.21
C ASN A 500 -48.60 15.13 -0.91
N ILE A 501 -49.43 14.14 -1.22
CA ILE A 501 -50.86 14.19 -0.91
C ILE A 501 -51.01 14.08 0.59
N ASN A 502 -51.50 15.14 1.21
CA ASN A 502 -51.77 15.24 2.62
C ASN A 502 -53.23 14.90 2.89
N LEU A 503 -53.47 13.68 3.33
CA LEU A 503 -54.79 13.19 3.69
C LEU A 503 -55.08 13.53 5.14
N ARG A 504 -56.15 14.28 5.40
CA ARG A 504 -56.57 14.71 6.73
C ARG A 504 -57.97 14.23 7.07
N ILE A 505 -58.10 13.54 8.19
CA ILE A 505 -59.39 13.14 8.77
C ILE A 505 -59.86 14.24 9.72
N SER A 506 -61.15 14.58 9.66
CA SER A 506 -61.79 15.57 10.52
C SER A 506 -63.15 15.07 11.01
N PRO A 507 -63.41 15.08 12.33
CA PRO A 507 -64.69 14.63 12.90
C PRO A 507 -65.81 15.65 12.64
N GLU A 508 -67.05 15.17 12.57
CA GLU A 508 -68.23 16.05 12.47
C GLU A 508 -68.69 16.61 13.83
N ILE A 509 -68.25 16.02 14.95
CA ILE A 509 -68.67 16.37 16.30
C ILE A 509 -67.43 16.59 17.20
N ASN A 510 -67.43 17.62 18.04
CA ASN A 510 -66.27 18.03 18.85
C ASN A 510 -65.97 17.17 20.09
N ALA A 511 -66.79 16.17 20.42
CA ALA A 511 -66.64 15.36 21.65
C ALA A 511 -66.01 13.99 21.34
N LEU A 512 -64.69 13.94 21.19
CA LEU A 512 -63.90 12.74 20.91
C LEU A 512 -62.99 12.33 22.09
N SER A 513 -63.45 12.42 23.34
CA SER A 513 -62.57 12.07 24.47
C SER A 513 -62.13 10.61 24.45
N GLU A 514 -62.92 9.73 23.83
CA GLU A 514 -62.79 8.26 23.91
C GLU A 514 -62.19 7.59 22.67
N ILE A 515 -61.83 8.32 21.60
CA ILE A 515 -61.19 7.76 20.40
C ILE A 515 -60.01 8.63 19.98
N GLU A 516 -58.89 7.98 19.72
CA GLU A 516 -57.68 8.58 19.16
C GLU A 516 -57.47 8.06 17.75
N PHE A 517 -57.09 8.91 16.81
CA PHE A 517 -56.85 8.50 15.43
C PHE A 517 -55.78 9.37 14.78
N ASP A 518 -55.08 8.79 13.81
CA ASP A 518 -54.23 9.55 12.94
C ASP A 518 -55.06 10.60 12.21
N THR A 519 -54.70 11.86 12.44
CA THR A 519 -55.37 12.97 11.75
C THR A 519 -54.77 13.21 10.38
N LEU A 520 -53.59 12.67 10.09
CA LEU A 520 -52.79 13.03 8.94
C LEU A 520 -51.99 11.84 8.37
N ARG A 521 -52.08 11.61 7.07
CA ARG A 521 -51.20 10.70 6.34
C ARG A 521 -50.69 11.36 5.07
N ILE A 522 -49.43 11.12 4.75
CA ILE A 522 -48.79 11.70 3.57
C ILE A 522 -48.49 10.61 2.57
N ILE A 523 -49.04 10.73 1.36
CA ILE A 523 -48.63 9.93 0.21
C ILE A 523 -47.57 10.71 -0.54
N LYS A 524 -46.34 10.18 -0.57
CA LYS A 524 -45.23 10.81 -1.29
C LYS A 524 -45.54 10.97 -2.77
N THR A 525 -46.05 9.90 -3.40
CA THR A 525 -46.35 9.81 -4.83
C THR A 525 -47.56 8.90 -5.09
N LEU A 526 -48.42 9.30 -6.03
CA LEU A 526 -49.51 8.50 -6.58
C LEU A 526 -49.54 8.63 -8.12
N ASP A 527 -49.23 7.54 -8.81
CA ASP A 527 -49.14 7.47 -10.28
C ASP A 527 -50.52 7.57 -10.95
N VAL A 528 -50.50 7.82 -12.26
CA VAL A 528 -51.72 7.95 -13.08
C VAL A 528 -52.48 6.62 -13.10
N ASP A 529 -53.78 6.68 -12.82
CA ASP A 529 -54.68 5.52 -12.69
C ASP A 529 -54.26 4.51 -11.59
N GLU A 530 -53.26 4.85 -10.76
CA GLU A 530 -52.84 4.05 -9.61
C GLU A 530 -53.84 4.25 -8.47
N ALA A 531 -54.39 3.14 -7.97
CA ALA A 531 -55.18 3.12 -6.74
C ALA A 531 -54.31 2.65 -5.57
N LYS A 532 -54.24 3.43 -4.50
CA LYS A 532 -53.46 3.12 -3.31
C LYS A 532 -54.34 3.04 -2.08
N TYR A 533 -54.08 2.02 -1.25
CA TYR A 533 -54.70 1.90 0.05
C TYR A 533 -53.89 2.69 1.09
N ILE A 534 -54.56 3.57 1.81
CA ILE A 534 -53.99 4.33 2.92
C ILE A 534 -54.75 3.98 4.18
N GLU A 535 -53.97 3.72 5.23
CA GLU A 535 -54.48 3.33 6.54
C GLU A 535 -54.13 4.42 7.54
N PHE A 536 -55.14 4.92 8.22
CA PHE A 536 -54.99 5.74 9.41
C PHE A 536 -55.18 4.85 10.62
N ASP A 537 -54.22 4.87 11.54
CA ASP A 537 -54.34 4.11 12.76
C ASP A 537 -55.41 4.78 13.63
N ILE A 538 -56.29 3.98 14.22
CA ILE A 538 -57.35 4.44 15.11
C ILE A 538 -57.40 3.54 16.34
N PHE A 539 -57.58 4.13 17.50
CA PHE A 539 -57.59 3.47 18.80
C PHE A 539 -58.80 3.96 19.60
N SER A 540 -59.52 3.05 20.22
CA SER A 540 -60.55 3.40 21.19
C SER A 540 -60.01 3.32 22.62
N LYS A 541 -60.40 4.26 23.48
CA LYS A 541 -60.06 4.21 24.90
C LYS A 541 -60.94 3.21 25.64
N LEU A 542 -60.49 2.83 26.84
CA LEU A 542 -61.15 1.83 27.65
C LEU A 542 -62.64 2.17 27.97
N LYS A 543 -62.95 3.46 28.15
CA LYS A 543 -64.28 3.97 28.50
C LYS A 543 -65.18 4.26 27.29
N VAL A 544 -64.77 3.84 26.09
CA VAL A 544 -65.54 4.10 24.87
C VAL A 544 -66.98 3.55 24.97
N PRO A 545 -68.01 4.38 24.70
CA PRO A 545 -69.38 3.91 24.71
C PRO A 545 -69.71 3.19 23.40
N THR A 546 -70.69 2.30 23.42
CA THR A 546 -71.20 1.66 22.20
C THR A 546 -72.04 2.66 21.37
N VAL A 547 -71.44 3.33 20.36
CA VAL A 547 -72.07 4.40 19.54
C VAL A 547 -71.51 4.48 18.11
N GLU A 548 -72.18 5.21 17.20
CA GLU A 548 -71.71 5.49 15.83
C GLU A 548 -71.02 6.86 15.72
N TRP A 549 -69.85 6.90 15.08
CA TRP A 549 -69.00 8.08 14.91
C TRP A 549 -68.91 8.51 13.45
N LYS A 550 -68.97 9.83 13.17
CA LYS A 550 -68.97 10.40 11.81
C LYS A 550 -67.78 11.33 11.56
N PHE A 551 -67.17 11.18 10.39
CA PHE A 551 -65.95 11.85 9.97
C PHE A 551 -65.99 12.26 8.49
N SER A 552 -65.05 13.12 8.12
CA SER A 552 -64.76 13.51 6.74
C SER A 552 -63.26 13.41 6.45
N LEU A 553 -62.90 12.95 5.25
CA LEU A 553 -61.53 12.88 4.76
C LEU A 553 -61.33 13.97 3.71
N THR A 554 -60.33 14.82 3.93
CA THR A 554 -59.84 15.80 2.94
C THR A 554 -58.48 15.35 2.42
N ALA A 555 -58.17 15.65 1.16
CA ALA A 555 -56.84 15.41 0.60
C ALA A 555 -56.33 16.70 0.00
N THR A 556 -55.20 17.21 0.47
CA THR A 556 -54.54 18.36 -0.16
C THR A 556 -53.26 17.92 -0.84
N GLU A 557 -53.08 18.32 -2.09
CA GLU A 557 -51.90 17.97 -2.87
C GLU A 557 -50.94 19.18 -2.88
N SER A 558 -49.62 18.93 -2.87
CA SER A 558 -48.65 20.02 -2.66
C SER A 558 -48.64 21.12 -3.71
N GLU A 559 -49.22 20.89 -4.88
CA GLU A 559 -49.39 21.87 -5.96
C GLU A 559 -50.85 22.36 -6.11
N GLY A 560 -51.71 22.05 -5.13
CA GLY A 560 -53.08 22.56 -5.00
C GLY A 560 -54.16 21.75 -5.73
N PHE A 561 -53.82 20.55 -6.22
CA PHE A 561 -54.78 19.65 -6.88
C PHE A 561 -55.49 18.75 -5.86
N ASP A 562 -56.19 19.41 -4.95
CA ASP A 562 -56.87 18.82 -3.81
C ASP A 562 -58.07 17.94 -4.22
N LEU A 563 -58.54 17.10 -3.30
CA LEU A 563 -59.81 16.39 -3.43
C LEU A 563 -60.95 17.42 -3.54
N ALA A 564 -61.78 17.30 -4.59
CA ALA A 564 -62.78 18.31 -4.93
C ALA A 564 -63.79 18.61 -3.80
N GLU A 565 -64.19 17.58 -3.05
CA GLU A 565 -65.06 17.70 -1.88
C GLU A 565 -64.58 16.73 -0.78
N PRO A 566 -64.74 17.07 0.52
CA PRO A 566 -64.43 16.15 1.61
C PRO A 566 -65.24 14.85 1.52
N TYR A 567 -64.60 13.69 1.68
CA TYR A 567 -65.24 12.38 1.62
C TYR A 567 -65.81 11.97 2.99
N PRO A 568 -67.13 11.89 3.18
CA PRO A 568 -67.73 11.51 4.47
C PRO A 568 -67.64 9.99 4.73
N PHE A 569 -67.43 9.59 5.98
CA PHE A 569 -67.44 8.19 6.43
C PHE A 569 -67.86 8.04 7.91
N SER A 570 -68.35 6.85 8.31
CA SER A 570 -68.73 6.54 9.70
C SER A 570 -68.38 5.11 10.11
N PHE A 571 -68.23 4.87 11.41
CA PHE A 571 -68.01 3.54 12.01
C PHE A 571 -68.57 3.45 13.45
N LYS A 572 -68.66 2.25 14.03
CA LYS A 572 -69.23 2.02 15.38
C LYS A 572 -68.15 1.68 16.40
N THR A 573 -68.45 1.81 17.70
CA THR A 573 -67.62 1.33 18.82
C THR A 573 -68.36 0.35 19.72
N GLU A 574 -67.63 -0.44 20.53
CA GLU A 574 -68.18 -1.38 21.53
C GLU A 574 -67.41 -1.29 22.87
N SER A 575 -68.10 -1.33 24.02
CA SER A 575 -67.50 -1.12 25.36
C SER A 575 -66.92 -2.39 26.00
N VAL A 576 -65.96 -2.25 26.92
CA VAL A 576 -65.28 -3.36 27.63
C VAL A 576 -66.10 -3.99 28.77
N ASP A 577 -65.81 -5.25 29.09
CA ASP A 577 -66.24 -5.93 30.33
C ASP A 577 -65.54 -5.34 31.58
N PRO A 578 -66.15 -5.37 32.79
CA PRO A 578 -65.62 -4.68 33.98
C PRO A 578 -64.47 -5.43 34.70
N SER A 579 -63.60 -4.67 35.37
CA SER A 579 -62.53 -5.17 36.25
C SER A 579 -63.05 -5.72 37.59
N LYS A 580 -62.21 -6.48 38.31
CA LYS A 580 -62.53 -6.97 39.66
C LYS A 580 -61.29 -7.01 40.55
N MET A 581 -61.13 -5.99 41.39
CA MET A 581 -60.01 -5.86 42.31
C MET A 581 -60.13 -6.77 43.53
N ILE A 582 -59.00 -7.33 43.98
CA ILE A 582 -58.87 -8.16 45.18
C ILE A 582 -57.60 -7.83 45.96
N LEU A 583 -57.57 -8.15 47.25
CA LEU A 583 -56.36 -8.19 48.06
C LEU A 583 -55.73 -9.59 47.95
N ALA A 584 -54.59 -9.70 47.27
CA ALA A 584 -53.96 -10.97 46.92
C ALA A 584 -53.06 -11.52 48.04
N ASP A 585 -52.20 -10.68 48.63
CA ASP A 585 -51.24 -11.06 49.68
C ASP A 585 -50.70 -9.81 50.41
N TYR A 586 -49.88 -10.00 51.45
CA TYR A 586 -49.18 -8.92 52.16
C TYR A 586 -47.86 -9.38 52.82
N ALA A 587 -46.93 -8.45 53.05
CA ALA A 587 -45.58 -8.69 53.57
C ALA A 587 -45.15 -7.61 54.57
N VAL A 588 -44.19 -7.91 55.45
CA VAL A 588 -43.65 -6.95 56.42
C VAL A 588 -42.13 -6.88 56.28
N SER A 589 -41.57 -5.67 56.22
CA SER A 589 -40.14 -5.37 56.19
C SER A 589 -39.76 -4.37 57.28
N ASN A 590 -38.49 -4.43 57.70
CA ASN A 590 -37.85 -3.42 58.54
C ASN A 590 -36.41 -3.19 58.09
N ASP A 591 -35.78 -2.13 58.59
CA ASP A 591 -34.42 -1.70 58.21
C ASP A 591 -33.34 -2.77 58.48
N PHE A 592 -33.64 -3.76 59.32
CA PHE A 592 -32.75 -4.86 59.70
C PHE A 592 -33.02 -6.17 58.94
N GLY A 593 -34.02 -6.21 58.05
CA GLY A 593 -34.36 -7.38 57.24
C GLY A 593 -34.97 -8.55 58.02
N THR A 594 -35.56 -8.31 59.19
CA THR A 594 -36.04 -9.38 60.08
C THR A 594 -37.53 -9.74 59.89
N HIS A 595 -38.25 -9.08 58.99
CA HIS A 595 -39.62 -9.42 58.53
C HIS A 595 -40.66 -9.73 59.63
N TYR A 596 -40.54 -9.15 60.82
CA TYR A 596 -41.55 -9.22 61.89
C TYR A 596 -41.89 -7.82 62.39
N ILE A 597 -43.00 -7.69 63.12
CA ILE A 597 -43.46 -6.40 63.68
C ILE A 597 -43.04 -6.28 65.15
N PRO A 598 -42.03 -5.47 65.52
CA PRO A 598 -41.67 -5.24 66.91
C PRO A 598 -42.69 -4.31 67.59
N LYS A 599 -42.86 -4.47 68.91
CA LYS A 599 -43.82 -3.68 69.68
C LYS A 599 -43.42 -2.20 69.70
N ASN A 600 -44.35 -1.31 69.32
CA ASN A 600 -44.13 0.14 69.26
C ASN A 600 -42.99 0.60 68.34
N GLU A 601 -42.56 -0.23 67.38
CA GLU A 601 -41.62 0.17 66.34
C GLU A 601 -42.35 0.38 65.01
N VAL A 602 -41.76 1.21 64.16
CA VAL A 602 -42.29 1.45 62.82
C VAL A 602 -41.75 0.35 61.91
N VAL A 603 -42.65 -0.30 61.19
CA VAL A 603 -42.32 -1.28 60.15
C VAL A 603 -43.05 -0.92 58.87
N GLU A 604 -42.50 -1.36 57.75
CA GLU A 604 -43.12 -1.22 56.45
C GLU A 604 -44.01 -2.45 56.18
N LEU A 605 -45.31 -2.22 55.98
CA LEU A 605 -46.25 -3.23 55.50
C LEU A 605 -46.46 -3.03 54.01
N THR A 606 -46.20 -4.05 53.22
CA THR A 606 -46.54 -4.10 51.80
C THR A 606 -47.82 -4.89 51.60
N ILE A 607 -48.81 -4.34 50.89
CA ILE A 607 -50.07 -5.03 50.54
C ILE A 607 -50.18 -5.16 49.02
N ARG A 608 -50.46 -6.36 48.52
CA ARG A 608 -50.61 -6.63 47.09
C ARG A 608 -52.09 -6.66 46.69
N PHE A 609 -52.47 -5.76 45.79
CA PHE A 609 -53.76 -5.77 45.12
C PHE A 609 -53.64 -6.37 43.73
N GLN A 610 -54.63 -7.14 43.30
CA GLN A 610 -54.64 -7.78 41.99
C GLN A 610 -56.00 -7.61 41.30
N ASN A 611 -56.01 -7.46 39.98
CA ASN A 611 -57.22 -7.51 39.17
C ASN A 611 -57.49 -8.96 38.72
N ILE A 612 -58.61 -9.56 39.12
CA ILE A 612 -59.04 -10.90 38.68
C ILE A 612 -60.27 -10.86 37.77
N GLY A 613 -60.72 -9.67 37.35
CA GLY A 613 -61.79 -9.49 36.39
C GLY A 613 -61.31 -9.72 34.96
N GLU A 614 -62.24 -9.89 34.04
CA GLU A 614 -61.94 -10.05 32.61
C GLU A 614 -61.59 -8.69 31.95
N GLY A 615 -62.05 -7.59 32.55
CA GLY A 615 -61.70 -6.22 32.16
C GLY A 615 -60.43 -5.67 32.83
N PRO A 616 -59.62 -4.86 32.13
CA PRO A 616 -58.53 -4.09 32.72
C PRO A 616 -59.02 -2.81 33.42
N THR A 617 -58.17 -2.19 34.26
CA THR A 617 -58.39 -0.85 34.86
C THR A 617 -57.17 0.04 34.64
N GLU A 618 -57.30 1.38 34.57
CA GLU A 618 -56.18 2.32 34.33
C GLU A 618 -55.59 2.97 35.59
N TYR A 619 -56.35 3.02 36.68
CA TYR A 619 -55.85 3.35 38.01
C TYR A 619 -56.66 2.61 39.05
N VAL A 620 -56.11 2.53 40.26
CA VAL A 620 -56.84 2.06 41.43
C VAL A 620 -56.52 2.97 42.61
N ASN A 621 -57.53 3.64 43.13
CA ASN A 621 -57.42 4.49 44.32
C ASN A 621 -57.69 3.66 45.57
N ILE A 622 -56.85 3.79 46.59
CA ILE A 622 -56.94 3.04 47.84
C ILE A 622 -56.95 4.03 49.00
N ASP A 623 -57.95 3.89 49.85
CA ASP A 623 -58.17 4.70 51.04
C ASP A 623 -58.12 3.81 52.29
N VAL A 624 -57.14 4.04 53.16
CA VAL A 624 -56.95 3.33 54.43
C VAL A 624 -57.87 3.96 55.47
N ILE A 625 -58.79 3.16 56.02
CA ILE A 625 -59.74 3.62 57.02
C ILE A 625 -59.06 3.65 58.40
N ASP A 626 -58.84 4.85 58.91
CA ASP A 626 -58.24 5.09 60.23
C ASP A 626 -59.00 4.37 61.36
N ASN A 627 -58.26 3.72 62.27
CA ASN A 627 -58.81 3.12 63.48
C ASN A 627 -57.81 3.16 64.67
N HIS A 628 -58.27 2.90 65.89
CA HIS A 628 -57.45 3.02 67.11
C HIS A 628 -56.47 1.85 67.38
N THR A 629 -56.32 0.90 66.45
CA THR A 629 -55.53 -0.32 66.67
C THR A 629 -54.09 -0.24 66.12
N PHE A 630 -53.82 0.73 65.25
CA PHE A 630 -52.50 1.02 64.69
C PHE A 630 -52.37 2.53 64.42
N SER A 631 -51.17 2.98 64.09
CA SER A 631 -50.92 4.33 63.57
C SER A 631 -50.03 4.28 62.33
N MET A 632 -50.21 5.24 61.42
CA MET A 632 -49.39 5.42 60.22
C MET A 632 -48.56 6.69 60.34
N PRO A 633 -47.26 6.60 60.68
CA PRO A 633 -46.38 7.76 60.67
C PRO A 633 -46.14 8.23 59.23
N ASN A 634 -46.34 9.53 58.98
CA ASN A 634 -45.99 10.20 57.71
C ASN A 634 -46.81 9.79 56.47
N SER A 635 -48.04 9.30 56.63
CA SER A 635 -48.96 9.05 55.51
C SER A 635 -50.38 9.50 55.85
N ASN A 636 -51.12 9.94 54.84
CA ASN A 636 -52.51 10.38 54.94
C ASN A 636 -53.51 9.24 54.64
N GLY A 637 -53.03 8.00 54.45
CA GLY A 637 -53.88 6.83 54.19
C GLY A 637 -54.39 6.71 52.76
N ILE A 638 -54.08 7.63 51.85
CA ILE A 638 -54.53 7.59 50.46
C ILE A 638 -53.37 7.18 49.54
N PHE A 639 -53.61 6.17 48.70
CA PHE A 639 -52.66 5.65 47.72
C PHE A 639 -53.33 5.54 46.35
N GLU A 640 -52.58 5.86 45.29
CA GLU A 640 -53.03 5.72 43.91
C GLU A 640 -52.10 4.74 43.19
N LEU A 641 -52.68 3.69 42.63
CA LEU A 641 -52.00 2.69 41.84
C LEU A 641 -52.24 2.95 40.36
N THR A 642 -51.23 2.65 39.55
CA THR A 642 -51.35 2.58 38.10
C THR A 642 -52.22 1.40 37.68
N GLY A 643 -52.72 1.45 36.45
CA GLY A 643 -53.64 0.47 35.89
C GLY A 643 -53.16 -0.98 35.95
N LEU A 644 -54.14 -1.89 36.05
CA LEU A 644 -53.95 -3.33 36.19
C LEU A 644 -54.75 -4.07 35.12
N GLN A 645 -54.06 -4.82 34.27
CA GLN A 645 -54.66 -5.77 33.34
C GLN A 645 -55.26 -6.98 34.10
N PRO A 646 -56.13 -7.79 33.46
CA PRO A 646 -56.56 -9.07 34.02
C PRO A 646 -55.37 -9.92 34.46
N GLY A 647 -55.34 -10.29 35.74
CA GLY A 647 -54.27 -11.06 36.38
C GLY A 647 -53.09 -10.24 36.93
N GLU A 648 -52.95 -8.96 36.59
CA GLU A 648 -51.87 -8.11 37.10
C GLU A 648 -52.10 -7.64 38.55
N TYR A 649 -51.00 -7.32 39.23
CA TYR A 649 -51.00 -6.86 40.61
C TYR A 649 -50.11 -5.64 40.83
N ALA A 650 -50.38 -4.91 41.90
CA ALA A 650 -49.55 -3.82 42.39
C ALA A 650 -49.45 -3.84 43.92
N ASP A 651 -48.30 -3.36 44.42
CA ASP A 651 -47.93 -3.39 45.83
C ASP A 651 -48.00 -1.98 46.43
N VAL A 652 -48.64 -1.86 47.59
CA VAL A 652 -48.73 -0.63 48.38
C VAL A 652 -47.91 -0.77 49.64
N ASP A 653 -46.87 0.03 49.79
CA ASP A 653 -46.04 0.08 50.99
C ASP A 653 -46.55 1.15 51.95
N MET A 654 -46.74 0.79 53.22
CA MET A 654 -47.19 1.70 54.26
C MET A 654 -46.44 1.49 55.56
N ASN A 655 -45.94 2.58 56.14
CA ASN A 655 -45.32 2.55 57.45
C ASN A 655 -46.40 2.46 58.53
N ILE A 656 -46.35 1.40 59.31
CA ILE A 656 -47.31 1.13 60.38
C ILE A 656 -46.59 0.91 61.71
N LYS A 657 -47.30 1.22 62.79
CA LYS A 657 -46.86 0.96 64.17
C LYS A 657 -48.06 0.55 65.02
N SER A 658 -47.88 -0.44 65.89
CA SER A 658 -48.92 -0.82 66.86
C SER A 658 -48.33 -1.13 68.24
N SER A 659 -49.15 -0.90 69.26
CA SER A 659 -48.91 -1.26 70.66
C SER A 659 -49.69 -2.51 71.09
N ARG A 660 -50.63 -2.97 70.26
CA ARG A 660 -51.50 -4.13 70.52
C ARG A 660 -50.90 -5.37 69.91
N ASP A 661 -50.99 -6.48 70.62
CA ASP A 661 -50.45 -7.77 70.16
C ASP A 661 -51.16 -8.25 68.89
N HIS A 662 -52.45 -7.89 68.70
CA HIS A 662 -53.24 -8.14 67.49
C HIS A 662 -53.95 -6.86 67.03
N PHE A 663 -53.95 -6.58 65.72
CA PHE A 663 -54.62 -5.41 65.14
C PHE A 663 -54.99 -5.66 63.65
N ALA A 664 -55.82 -4.78 63.08
CA ALA A 664 -56.25 -4.91 61.68
C ALA A 664 -56.34 -3.57 60.95
N ILE A 665 -56.05 -3.61 59.66
CA ILE A 665 -56.09 -2.46 58.74
C ILE A 665 -57.22 -2.66 57.74
N LEU A 666 -58.09 -1.66 57.59
CA LEU A 666 -59.24 -1.68 56.68
C LEU A 666 -58.94 -0.77 55.48
N LEU A 667 -59.28 -1.24 54.27
CA LEU A 667 -58.93 -0.60 53.00
C LEU A 667 -60.18 -0.47 52.13
N LYS A 668 -60.44 0.71 51.57
CA LYS A 668 -61.44 0.96 50.52
C LYS A 668 -60.72 1.18 49.20
N VAL A 669 -61.19 0.53 48.13
CA VAL A 669 -60.51 0.50 46.83
C VAL A 669 -61.49 0.88 45.73
N THR A 670 -61.13 1.82 44.86
CA THR A 670 -61.95 2.31 43.74
C THR A 670 -61.15 2.20 42.44
N ASP A 671 -61.70 1.58 41.40
CA ASP A 671 -61.04 1.41 40.09
C ASP A 671 -61.37 2.54 39.08
N TYR A 672 -60.82 2.46 37.87
CA TYR A 672 -60.98 3.45 36.80
C TYR A 672 -62.41 3.58 36.27
N LEU A 673 -63.20 2.51 36.38
CA LEU A 673 -64.61 2.49 36.00
C LEU A 673 -65.53 2.97 37.13
N ASP A 674 -64.94 3.58 38.17
CA ASP A 674 -65.61 4.07 39.38
C ASP A 674 -66.25 2.95 40.24
N GLN A 675 -65.74 1.71 40.16
CA GLN A 675 -66.23 0.57 40.94
C GLN A 675 -65.53 0.47 42.30
N GLU A 676 -66.29 0.40 43.40
CA GLU A 676 -65.76 0.35 44.78
C GLU A 676 -65.72 -1.06 45.40
N SER A 677 -64.68 -1.36 46.20
CA SER A 677 -64.46 -2.62 46.94
C SER A 677 -63.83 -2.36 48.33
N SER A 678 -63.93 -3.29 49.28
CA SER A 678 -63.37 -3.13 50.64
C SER A 678 -62.66 -4.39 51.16
N PHE A 679 -61.52 -4.22 51.83
CA PHE A 679 -60.65 -5.30 52.31
C PHE A 679 -60.16 -5.08 53.75
N SER A 680 -59.67 -6.16 54.39
CA SER A 680 -59.14 -6.16 55.75
C SER A 680 -57.87 -7.00 55.87
N VAL A 681 -56.84 -6.49 56.54
CA VAL A 681 -55.56 -7.19 56.81
C VAL A 681 -55.38 -7.34 58.32
N ALA A 682 -55.25 -8.58 58.80
CA ALA A 682 -55.04 -8.90 60.21
C ALA A 682 -53.55 -9.17 60.52
N LEU A 683 -53.02 -8.51 61.54
CA LEU A 683 -51.60 -8.52 61.90
C LEU A 683 -51.39 -8.77 63.40
N GLU A 684 -50.26 -9.38 63.72
CA GLU A 684 -49.77 -9.78 65.04
C GLU A 684 -48.31 -9.35 65.25
N LEU A 685 -47.98 -8.88 66.45
CA LEU A 685 -46.60 -8.52 66.83
C LEU A 685 -45.70 -9.76 66.94
N MET A 686 -44.40 -9.60 66.69
CA MET A 686 -43.35 -10.63 66.80
C MET A 686 -43.51 -11.87 65.88
N LYS A 687 -44.58 -11.94 65.08
CA LYS A 687 -44.76 -12.94 64.03
C LYS A 687 -43.90 -12.60 62.81
N HIS A 688 -43.22 -13.60 62.24
CA HIS A 688 -42.50 -13.44 60.98
C HIS A 688 -43.48 -13.53 59.81
N TYR A 689 -43.43 -12.52 58.94
CA TYR A 689 -44.14 -12.45 57.70
C TYR A 689 -43.18 -12.72 56.54
N ARG A 690 -43.77 -12.99 55.38
CA ARG A 690 -43.06 -13.09 54.11
C ARG A 690 -42.37 -11.79 53.77
N SER A 691 -41.26 -11.91 53.06
CA SER A 691 -40.63 -10.75 52.45
C SER A 691 -41.46 -10.25 51.26
N LYS A 692 -41.26 -9.00 50.84
CA LYS A 692 -41.93 -8.43 49.65
C LYS A 692 -41.73 -9.28 48.38
N LYS A 693 -40.61 -10.00 48.28
CA LYS A 693 -40.31 -10.92 47.14
C LYS A 693 -41.13 -12.21 47.18
N GLU A 694 -41.77 -12.50 48.31
CA GLU A 694 -42.48 -13.76 48.60
C GLU A 694 -44.01 -13.67 48.51
N MET A 695 -44.57 -12.53 48.11
CA MET A 695 -46.02 -12.35 47.97
C MET A 695 -46.59 -13.04 46.71
N MET A 696 -47.78 -13.64 46.82
CA MET A 696 -48.43 -14.40 45.74
C MET A 696 -49.50 -13.62 44.95
N VAL A 697 -49.94 -14.24 43.86
CA VAL A 697 -51.04 -13.81 42.99
C VAL A 697 -52.02 -14.98 42.77
N HIS A 698 -53.24 -14.67 42.38
CA HIS A 698 -54.35 -15.61 42.14
C HIS A 698 -54.73 -15.67 40.66
N ASP A 699 -55.34 -16.77 40.23
CA ASP A 699 -55.83 -16.92 38.85
C ASP A 699 -57.07 -16.02 38.59
N ILE A 700 -57.24 -15.59 37.34
CA ILE A 700 -58.38 -14.77 36.87
C ILE A 700 -59.71 -15.52 37.11
N GLY A 701 -60.75 -14.82 37.56
CA GLY A 701 -62.07 -15.41 37.83
C GLY A 701 -62.20 -16.16 39.16
N THR A 702 -61.16 -16.19 39.99
CA THR A 702 -61.17 -16.85 41.31
C THR A 702 -62.27 -16.30 42.22
N LYS A 703 -63.09 -17.20 42.80
CA LYS A 703 -64.24 -16.83 43.64
C LYS A 703 -63.96 -16.82 45.15
N MET A 704 -62.97 -17.59 45.61
CA MET A 704 -62.55 -17.66 47.02
C MET A 704 -61.11 -17.17 47.15
N ILE A 705 -60.89 -16.10 47.91
CA ILE A 705 -59.58 -15.46 48.08
C ILE A 705 -59.24 -15.49 49.58
N THR A 706 -58.12 -16.12 49.92
CA THR A 706 -57.50 -16.01 51.24
C THR A 706 -56.23 -15.18 51.10
N PRO A 707 -56.21 -13.94 51.60
CA PRO A 707 -54.98 -13.16 51.69
C PRO A 707 -53.97 -13.90 52.56
N TYR A 708 -52.75 -14.10 52.07
CA TYR A 708 -51.68 -14.87 52.71
C TYR A 708 -51.80 -16.43 52.69
N PRO A 709 -51.91 -17.12 51.54
CA PRO A 709 -51.89 -18.59 51.46
C PRO A 709 -50.45 -19.16 51.58
N ASP A 710 -50.17 -20.31 52.20
CA ASP A 710 -48.79 -20.86 52.26
C ASP A 710 -48.21 -21.12 50.84
N ARG A 711 -47.00 -20.62 50.52
CA ARG A 711 -46.41 -20.63 49.14
C ARG A 711 -45.97 -22.04 48.68
N LEU A 712 -46.34 -22.41 47.45
CA LEU A 712 -45.95 -23.65 46.75
C LEU A 712 -44.52 -23.64 46.13
N SER A 713 -43.66 -22.64 46.40
CA SER A 713 -42.36 -22.49 45.71
C SER A 713 -41.14 -22.17 46.58
N GLU A 714 -41.24 -22.21 47.91
CA GLU A 714 -40.05 -22.14 48.78
C GLU A 714 -39.64 -23.56 49.17
N ILE A 715 -38.40 -23.92 48.86
CA ILE A 715 -37.85 -25.22 49.27
C ILE A 715 -37.37 -25.08 50.71
N ASP A 716 -37.92 -25.91 51.58
CA ASP A 716 -37.74 -25.90 53.03
C ASP A 716 -36.27 -25.80 53.49
N VAL A 717 -35.35 -26.52 52.83
CA VAL A 717 -33.92 -26.53 53.19
C VAL A 717 -33.18 -25.22 52.89
N GLU A 718 -33.77 -24.31 52.12
CA GLU A 718 -33.18 -23.01 51.79
C GLU A 718 -33.68 -21.88 52.72
N ARG A 719 -34.86 -22.04 53.35
CA ARG A 719 -35.48 -21.01 54.20
C ARG A 719 -34.90 -20.95 55.61
N ASN A 720 -34.57 -22.10 56.17
CA ASN A 720 -34.19 -22.27 57.58
C ASN A 720 -32.78 -22.85 57.73
N ILE A 721 -31.78 -22.25 57.06
CA ILE A 721 -30.37 -22.68 57.21
C ILE A 721 -29.96 -22.43 58.67
N PRO A 722 -29.58 -23.46 59.45
CA PRO A 722 -29.23 -23.25 60.85
C PRO A 722 -27.94 -22.46 61.00
N ILE A 723 -27.87 -21.67 62.07
CA ILE A 723 -26.67 -20.94 62.43
C ILE A 723 -25.86 -21.81 63.39
N GLY A 724 -24.61 -22.08 63.03
CA GLY A 724 -23.67 -22.78 63.89
C GLY A 724 -22.54 -21.87 64.37
N ARG A 725 -21.62 -22.45 65.13
CA ARG A 725 -20.49 -21.70 65.72
C ARG A 725 -19.37 -21.52 64.69
N LYS A 726 -18.67 -20.37 64.75
CA LYS A 726 -17.49 -20.10 63.93
C LYS A 726 -16.40 -21.18 64.12
N ASN A 727 -15.88 -21.73 63.03
CA ASN A 727 -14.86 -22.79 63.05
C ASN A 727 -13.58 -22.38 62.28
N PRO A 728 -12.54 -21.87 62.98
CA PRO A 728 -11.30 -21.47 62.33
C PRO A 728 -10.40 -22.65 61.90
N ASN A 729 -10.64 -23.86 62.41
CA ASN A 729 -9.76 -25.02 62.18
C ASN A 729 -10.25 -25.93 61.04
N ALA A 730 -11.17 -25.46 60.21
CA ALA A 730 -11.70 -26.20 59.07
C ALA A 730 -11.40 -25.48 57.75
N MET A 731 -11.32 -26.27 56.68
CA MET A 731 -11.23 -25.80 55.30
C MET A 731 -12.19 -26.61 54.44
N ALA A 732 -12.61 -26.03 53.32
CA ALA A 732 -13.46 -26.73 52.38
C ALA A 732 -13.01 -26.54 50.93
N VAL A 733 -13.28 -27.53 50.09
CA VAL A 733 -13.14 -27.46 48.63
C VAL A 733 -14.50 -27.76 48.04
N VAL A 734 -15.09 -26.80 47.32
CA VAL A 734 -16.43 -26.94 46.73
C VAL A 734 -16.30 -26.80 45.23
N LEU A 735 -16.50 -27.90 44.52
CA LEU A 735 -16.37 -27.98 43.08
C LEU A 735 -17.72 -28.41 42.50
N ALA A 736 -18.26 -27.63 41.58
CA ALA A 736 -19.44 -28.05 40.83
C ALA A 736 -19.35 -27.62 39.38
N LEU A 737 -20.03 -28.37 38.52
CA LEU A 737 -20.03 -28.16 37.09
C LEU A 737 -21.37 -28.58 36.49
N GLU A 738 -22.19 -27.60 36.12
CA GLU A 738 -23.48 -27.84 35.48
C GLU A 738 -23.37 -27.91 33.95
N ASN A 739 -22.51 -27.08 33.36
CA ASN A 739 -22.32 -26.90 31.92
C ASN A 739 -20.95 -27.38 31.45
N TYR A 740 -20.86 -28.02 30.27
CA TYR A 740 -19.64 -28.59 29.70
C TYR A 740 -19.34 -27.94 28.34
N ASP A 741 -18.05 -27.75 28.01
CA ASP A 741 -17.65 -27.11 26.75
C ASP A 741 -17.96 -28.00 25.53
N ASP A 742 -17.92 -29.33 25.69
CA ASP A 742 -18.40 -30.28 24.69
C ASP A 742 -19.93 -30.46 24.80
N ILE A 743 -20.64 -29.96 23.80
CA ILE A 743 -22.10 -29.91 23.73
C ILE A 743 -22.77 -31.30 23.75
N ILE A 744 -22.00 -32.38 23.54
CA ILE A 744 -22.52 -33.75 23.58
C ILE A 744 -22.88 -34.17 25.02
N PHE A 745 -22.20 -33.62 26.03
CA PHE A 745 -22.50 -33.97 27.41
C PHE A 745 -23.82 -33.34 27.88
N PRO A 746 -24.65 -34.10 28.64
CA PRO A 746 -25.88 -33.56 29.19
C PRO A 746 -25.59 -32.53 30.30
N LEU A 747 -26.51 -31.59 30.48
CA LEU A 747 -26.42 -30.66 31.61
C LEU A 747 -26.51 -31.41 32.93
N ALA A 748 -25.57 -31.17 33.84
CA ALA A 748 -25.65 -31.64 35.22
C ALA A 748 -26.59 -30.73 36.04
N LYS A 749 -27.85 -30.67 35.61
CA LYS A 749 -28.91 -29.79 36.13
C LYS A 749 -28.89 -29.70 37.66
N TYR A 750 -28.90 -28.45 38.15
CA TYR A 750 -28.84 -28.02 39.54
C TYR A 750 -27.48 -28.15 40.27
N ALA A 751 -26.43 -28.71 39.66
CA ALA A 751 -25.15 -28.88 40.33
C ALA A 751 -24.53 -27.56 40.83
N GLU A 752 -24.67 -26.46 40.07
CA GLU A 752 -24.18 -25.14 40.51
C GLU A 752 -25.01 -24.59 41.68
N ARG A 753 -26.33 -24.78 41.66
CA ARG A 753 -27.22 -24.39 42.77
C ARG A 753 -26.89 -25.18 44.03
N ASP A 754 -26.72 -26.49 43.89
CA ASP A 754 -26.37 -27.44 44.95
C ASP A 754 -25.09 -26.99 45.67
N ALA A 755 -24.02 -26.71 44.94
CA ALA A 755 -22.79 -26.17 45.50
C ALA A 755 -22.95 -24.80 46.15
N ARG A 756 -23.76 -23.90 45.56
CA ARG A 756 -24.01 -22.57 46.13
C ARG A 756 -24.74 -22.65 47.48
N ILE A 757 -25.78 -23.47 47.57
CA ILE A 757 -26.51 -23.66 48.83
C ILE A 757 -25.64 -24.41 49.84
N PHE A 758 -24.91 -25.45 49.43
CA PHE A 758 -23.96 -26.13 50.32
C PHE A 758 -22.89 -25.18 50.86
N ARG A 759 -22.39 -24.25 50.04
CA ARG A 759 -21.49 -23.19 50.49
C ARG A 759 -22.13 -22.27 51.54
N LEU A 760 -23.41 -21.94 51.41
CA LEU A 760 -24.12 -21.18 52.45
C LEU A 760 -24.23 -21.97 53.76
N TYR A 761 -24.41 -23.29 53.71
CA TYR A 761 -24.33 -24.14 54.91
C TYR A 761 -22.91 -24.14 55.50
N LEU A 762 -21.86 -24.19 54.67
CA LEU A 762 -20.48 -24.07 55.15
C LEU A 762 -20.23 -22.73 55.87
N GLN A 763 -20.80 -21.64 55.37
CA GLN A 763 -20.63 -20.32 55.97
C GLN A 763 -21.48 -20.15 57.25
N ASN A 764 -22.77 -20.49 57.19
CA ASN A 764 -23.71 -20.23 58.29
C ASN A 764 -23.69 -21.33 59.36
N SER A 765 -23.73 -22.60 58.93
CA SER A 765 -23.82 -23.74 59.85
C SER A 765 -22.44 -24.24 60.29
N PHE A 766 -21.48 -24.40 59.36
CA PHE A 766 -20.11 -24.80 59.72
C PHE A 766 -19.25 -23.61 60.20
N GLY A 767 -19.72 -22.37 60.01
CA GLY A 767 -19.06 -21.17 60.50
C GLY A 767 -17.72 -20.88 59.83
N LEU A 768 -17.56 -21.24 58.54
CA LEU A 768 -16.36 -21.02 57.74
C LEU A 768 -16.37 -19.63 57.09
N ASP A 769 -15.23 -18.93 57.13
CA ASP A 769 -15.03 -17.70 56.36
C ASP A 769 -14.67 -18.02 54.89
N ASP A 770 -14.91 -17.07 53.98
CA ASP A 770 -14.70 -17.23 52.54
C ASP A 770 -13.30 -17.73 52.13
N TYR A 771 -12.25 -17.29 52.82
CA TYR A 771 -10.87 -17.68 52.50
C TYR A 771 -10.55 -19.14 52.88
N GLN A 772 -11.34 -19.74 53.77
CA GLN A 772 -11.22 -21.14 54.19
C GLN A 772 -11.87 -22.10 53.16
N VAL A 773 -12.64 -21.58 52.22
CA VAL A 773 -13.24 -22.35 51.13
C VAL A 773 -12.42 -22.16 49.85
N LEU A 774 -12.27 -23.21 49.05
CA LEU A 774 -11.61 -23.21 47.74
C LEU A 774 -12.64 -23.57 46.65
N PRO A 775 -12.82 -22.73 45.61
CA PRO A 775 -12.26 -21.39 45.48
C PRO A 775 -12.77 -20.44 46.58
N SER A 776 -11.97 -19.42 46.93
CA SER A 776 -12.32 -18.50 48.02
C SER A 776 -13.44 -17.56 47.66
N LYS A 777 -13.67 -17.34 46.38
CA LYS A 777 -14.84 -16.62 45.88
C LYS A 777 -15.61 -17.48 44.88
N PRO A 778 -16.95 -17.55 44.98
CA PRO A 778 -17.77 -18.43 44.12
C PRO A 778 -17.54 -18.23 42.61
N TRP A 779 -17.38 -16.97 42.16
CA TRP A 779 -17.20 -16.65 40.75
C TRP A 779 -15.88 -17.14 40.14
N GLN A 780 -14.87 -17.46 40.94
CA GLN A 780 -13.55 -17.88 40.41
C GLN A 780 -13.63 -19.20 39.64
N MET A 781 -14.62 -20.05 39.94
CA MET A 781 -14.90 -21.30 39.24
C MET A 781 -16.41 -21.49 39.03
N GLU A 782 -17.14 -20.41 38.77
CA GLU A 782 -18.60 -20.45 38.53
C GLU A 782 -18.95 -21.19 37.24
N ALA A 783 -18.05 -21.18 36.25
CA ALA A 783 -18.16 -22.02 35.06
C ALA A 783 -17.66 -23.47 35.26
N GLY A 784 -17.32 -23.83 36.51
CA GLY A 784 -16.77 -25.10 36.96
C GLY A 784 -15.30 -25.39 36.57
N PRO A 785 -14.69 -26.43 37.17
CA PRO A 785 -13.25 -26.72 37.04
C PRO A 785 -12.88 -27.31 35.68
N ASN A 786 -11.78 -26.83 35.08
CA ASN A 786 -11.12 -27.51 33.97
C ASN A 786 -10.20 -28.64 34.49
N ARG A 787 -9.65 -29.45 33.59
CA ARG A 787 -8.77 -30.57 33.93
C ARG A 787 -7.54 -30.14 34.74
N GLU A 788 -6.91 -29.04 34.34
CA GLU A 788 -5.70 -28.51 34.98
C GLU A 788 -5.99 -28.03 36.42
N ASP A 789 -7.20 -27.52 36.68
CA ASP A 789 -7.62 -27.10 38.01
C ASP A 789 -7.65 -28.27 38.99
N PHE A 790 -8.10 -29.46 38.58
CA PHE A 790 -8.04 -30.66 39.42
C PHE A 790 -6.59 -31.04 39.78
N ASP A 791 -5.67 -30.93 38.82
CA ASP A 791 -4.24 -31.19 39.05
C ASP A 791 -3.66 -30.15 40.03
N LYS A 792 -3.92 -28.86 39.78
CA LYS A 792 -3.46 -27.76 40.65
C LYS A 792 -4.00 -27.85 42.07
N ILE A 793 -5.25 -28.26 42.25
CA ILE A 793 -5.89 -28.29 43.57
C ILE A 793 -5.38 -29.49 44.39
N PHE A 794 -5.37 -30.69 43.78
CA PHE A 794 -5.19 -31.95 44.50
C PHE A 794 -3.77 -32.54 44.44
N ASP A 795 -2.81 -31.91 43.74
CA ASP A 795 -1.42 -32.39 43.71
C ASP A 795 -0.83 -32.48 45.15
N PRO A 796 -0.33 -33.67 45.58
CA PRO A 796 0.11 -33.91 46.95
C PRO A 796 1.47 -33.29 47.29
N HIS A 797 2.19 -32.75 46.31
CA HIS A 797 3.50 -32.13 46.47
C HIS A 797 3.46 -30.61 46.34
N GLN A 798 2.67 -30.08 45.40
CA GLN A 798 2.68 -28.68 45.00
C GLN A 798 1.30 -28.03 44.96
N GLY A 799 0.23 -28.78 45.23
CA GLY A 799 -1.13 -28.32 45.02
C GLY A 799 -1.62 -27.23 45.97
N ASP A 800 -2.67 -26.52 45.55
CA ASP A 800 -3.25 -25.39 46.28
C ASP A 800 -3.78 -25.80 47.66
N LEU A 801 -4.41 -26.97 47.75
CA LEU A 801 -4.92 -27.49 49.03
C LEU A 801 -3.77 -27.69 50.02
N ARG A 802 -2.68 -28.33 49.58
CA ARG A 802 -1.48 -28.52 50.37
C ARG A 802 -0.87 -27.20 50.82
N ASN A 803 -0.67 -26.25 49.89
CA ASN A 803 -0.06 -24.96 50.19
C ASN A 803 -0.89 -24.17 51.21
N ARG A 804 -2.22 -24.24 51.12
CA ARG A 804 -3.13 -23.61 52.10
C ARG A 804 -3.01 -24.22 53.49
N ILE A 805 -2.91 -25.55 53.58
CA ILE A 805 -2.72 -26.25 54.87
C ILE A 805 -1.40 -25.80 55.52
N PHE A 806 -0.29 -25.77 54.78
CA PHE A 806 0.99 -25.29 55.31
C PHE A 806 0.96 -23.80 55.69
N THR A 807 0.27 -22.98 54.91
CA THR A 807 0.13 -21.54 55.19
C THR A 807 -0.70 -21.31 56.46
N ALA A 808 -1.80 -22.03 56.64
CA ALA A 808 -2.62 -21.94 57.85
C ALA A 808 -1.86 -22.37 59.10
N SER A 809 -1.05 -23.43 59.01
CA SER A 809 -0.17 -23.83 60.12
C SER A 809 0.90 -22.77 60.43
N LYS A 810 1.57 -22.25 59.40
CA LYS A 810 2.71 -21.33 59.59
C LYS A 810 2.32 -19.91 60.00
N TYR A 811 1.19 -19.40 59.51
CA TYR A 811 0.82 -17.98 59.66
C TYR A 811 -0.46 -17.76 60.47
N SER A 812 -1.33 -18.77 60.62
CA SER A 812 -2.61 -18.65 61.33
C SER A 812 -2.65 -19.41 62.65
N GLY A 813 -1.56 -20.08 63.04
CA GLY A 813 -1.46 -20.82 64.31
C GLY A 813 -2.38 -22.03 64.40
N ILE A 814 -2.80 -22.59 63.26
CA ILE A 814 -3.69 -23.75 63.19
C ILE A 814 -2.84 -25.02 63.02
N ASP A 815 -2.63 -25.77 64.10
CA ASP A 815 -1.76 -26.95 64.08
C ASP A 815 -2.34 -28.10 63.25
N GLN A 816 -3.65 -28.31 63.31
CA GLN A 816 -4.37 -29.34 62.55
C GLN A 816 -5.68 -28.80 61.96
N VAL A 817 -6.01 -29.24 60.74
CA VAL A 817 -7.17 -28.78 59.95
C VAL A 817 -8.09 -29.95 59.59
N ASP A 818 -9.41 -29.73 59.68
CA ASP A 818 -10.41 -30.60 59.05
C ASP A 818 -10.74 -30.13 57.65
N ILE A 819 -10.81 -31.06 56.69
CA ILE A 819 -11.03 -30.73 55.28
C ILE A 819 -12.37 -31.31 54.83
N HIS A 820 -13.24 -30.46 54.28
CA HIS A 820 -14.51 -30.87 53.70
C HIS A 820 -14.47 -30.68 52.17
N ILE A 821 -14.62 -31.76 51.40
CA ILE A 821 -14.61 -31.69 49.94
C ILE A 821 -16.02 -32.00 49.45
N TYR A 822 -16.59 -31.14 48.64
CA TYR A 822 -17.88 -31.37 47.99
C TYR A 822 -17.68 -31.27 46.47
N TYR A 823 -18.08 -32.31 45.76
CA TYR A 823 -18.08 -32.33 44.31
C TYR A 823 -19.47 -32.67 43.76
N ALA A 824 -19.97 -31.87 42.81
CA ALA A 824 -21.20 -32.14 42.06
C ALA A 824 -20.98 -31.97 40.55
N GLY A 825 -21.23 -33.01 39.76
CA GLY A 825 -20.98 -32.96 38.31
C GLY A 825 -21.12 -34.31 37.62
N LEU A 826 -20.72 -34.37 36.34
CA LEU A 826 -20.80 -35.59 35.54
C LEU A 826 -19.59 -36.50 35.76
N GLY A 827 -19.88 -37.80 35.77
CA GLY A 827 -18.89 -38.87 35.78
C GLY A 827 -18.96 -39.75 34.54
N PHE A 828 -17.86 -40.44 34.25
CA PHE A 828 -17.75 -41.40 33.15
C PHE A 828 -17.01 -42.66 33.58
N TRP A 829 -17.54 -43.84 33.24
CA TRP A 829 -16.85 -45.11 33.41
C TRP A 829 -16.07 -45.48 32.15
N HIS A 830 -14.76 -45.71 32.28
CA HIS A 830 -13.91 -46.18 31.18
C HIS A 830 -13.03 -47.34 31.66
N SER A 831 -13.07 -48.46 30.93
CA SER A 831 -12.31 -49.67 31.28
C SER A 831 -12.53 -50.14 32.73
N GLY A 832 -13.76 -49.98 33.24
CA GLY A 832 -14.14 -50.36 34.61
C GLY A 832 -13.71 -49.39 35.72
N GLN A 833 -13.07 -48.27 35.39
CA GLN A 833 -12.63 -47.24 36.36
C GLN A 833 -13.44 -45.94 36.23
N PRO A 834 -13.69 -45.22 37.34
CA PRO A 834 -14.47 -43.98 37.31
C PRO A 834 -13.59 -42.75 37.05
N TYR A 835 -14.09 -41.89 36.18
CA TYR A 835 -13.51 -40.59 35.85
C TYR A 835 -14.52 -39.48 36.12
N LEU A 836 -14.03 -38.33 36.57
CA LEU A 836 -14.77 -37.08 36.59
C LEU A 836 -14.56 -36.38 35.24
N ILE A 837 -15.63 -35.81 34.69
CA ILE A 837 -15.56 -35.02 33.47
C ILE A 837 -15.32 -33.56 33.87
N PRO A 838 -14.17 -32.95 33.54
CA PRO A 838 -13.94 -31.52 33.73
C PRO A 838 -14.68 -30.71 32.67
N LYS A 839 -14.73 -29.38 32.85
CA LYS A 839 -15.40 -28.45 31.93
C LYS A 839 -14.93 -28.61 30.47
N ASP A 840 -13.62 -28.72 30.28
CA ASP A 840 -12.90 -28.89 29.01
C ASP A 840 -12.76 -30.38 28.59
N GLY A 841 -13.52 -31.27 29.20
CA GLY A 841 -13.60 -32.67 28.80
C GLY A 841 -14.21 -32.80 27.40
N HIS A 842 -13.66 -33.71 26.58
CA HIS A 842 -14.14 -33.99 25.23
C HIS A 842 -14.59 -35.45 25.09
N ASN A 843 -15.78 -35.64 24.50
CA ASN A 843 -16.36 -36.95 24.28
C ASN A 843 -15.47 -37.79 23.35
N GLY A 844 -15.17 -39.03 23.75
CA GLY A 844 -14.26 -39.92 23.02
C GLY A 844 -12.76 -39.73 23.32
N GLN A 845 -12.36 -38.67 24.04
CA GLN A 845 -10.97 -38.46 24.45
C GLN A 845 -10.81 -38.64 25.97
N ILE A 846 -10.63 -39.89 26.43
CA ILE A 846 -10.50 -40.20 27.86
C ILE A 846 -9.35 -39.46 28.55
N ALA A 847 -8.30 -39.12 27.79
CA ALA A 847 -7.16 -38.34 28.28
C ALA A 847 -7.53 -36.90 28.68
N SER A 848 -8.71 -36.40 28.31
CA SER A 848 -9.24 -35.12 28.79
C SER A 848 -9.91 -35.25 30.18
N PHE A 849 -10.38 -36.45 30.56
CA PHE A 849 -11.08 -36.68 31.83
C PHE A 849 -10.13 -36.97 32.99
N LYS A 850 -10.56 -36.68 34.22
CA LYS A 850 -9.73 -36.85 35.41
C LYS A 850 -10.10 -38.13 36.17
N SER A 851 -9.13 -39.00 36.41
CA SER A 851 -9.33 -40.24 37.18
C SER A 851 -9.71 -39.91 38.63
N LEU A 852 -10.85 -40.41 39.09
CA LEU A 852 -11.28 -40.26 40.48
C LEU A 852 -10.36 -41.05 41.41
N GLU A 853 -9.97 -42.26 41.01
CA GLU A 853 -9.01 -43.09 41.74
C GLU A 853 -7.70 -42.33 42.00
N LYS A 854 -7.15 -41.65 40.97
CA LYS A 854 -5.94 -40.83 41.13
C LYS A 854 -6.12 -39.68 42.12
N ILE A 855 -7.24 -38.95 42.07
CA ILE A 855 -7.53 -37.86 43.03
C ILE A 855 -7.55 -38.41 44.46
N LEU A 856 -8.23 -39.53 44.67
CA LEU A 856 -8.37 -40.14 45.99
C LEU A 856 -7.03 -40.69 46.51
N SER A 857 -6.22 -41.31 45.65
CA SER A 857 -4.86 -41.72 46.00
C SER A 857 -3.97 -40.52 46.37
N ASP A 858 -4.06 -39.41 45.63
CA ASP A 858 -3.32 -38.18 45.92
C ASP A 858 -3.75 -37.56 47.26
N LEU A 859 -5.05 -37.56 47.55
CA LEU A 859 -5.57 -37.14 48.85
C LEU A 859 -5.09 -38.08 49.97
N SER A 860 -5.05 -39.39 49.75
CA SER A 860 -4.51 -40.37 50.70
C SER A 860 -3.01 -40.15 50.97
N LEU A 861 -2.23 -39.78 49.95
CA LEU A 861 -0.83 -39.35 50.14
C LEU A 861 -0.73 -38.05 50.94
N LEU A 862 -1.65 -37.10 50.68
CA LEU A 862 -1.69 -35.82 51.38
C LEU A 862 -2.08 -35.98 52.86
N SER A 863 -2.97 -36.93 53.20
CA SER A 863 -3.46 -37.15 54.58
C SER A 863 -2.40 -37.61 55.56
N VAL A 864 -1.24 -38.06 55.06
CA VAL A 864 -0.04 -38.38 55.86
C VAL A 864 0.51 -37.13 56.56
N LEU A 865 0.23 -35.93 56.07
CA LEU A 865 0.60 -34.69 56.73
C LEU A 865 0.00 -34.62 58.15
N GLN A 866 0.84 -34.34 59.14
CA GLN A 866 0.43 -34.23 60.55
C GLN A 866 -0.56 -33.08 60.79
N ASN A 867 -0.55 -32.08 59.90
CA ASN A 867 -1.45 -30.92 59.93
C ASN A 867 -2.87 -31.22 59.46
N ILE A 868 -3.16 -32.43 58.95
CA ILE A 868 -4.52 -32.82 58.57
C ILE A 868 -5.09 -33.71 59.67
N ARG A 869 -6.19 -33.28 60.28
CA ARG A 869 -6.89 -34.03 61.32
C ARG A 869 -7.84 -35.04 60.67
N THR A 870 -8.76 -34.56 59.85
CA THR A 870 -9.75 -35.38 59.14
C THR A 870 -10.02 -34.84 57.74
N MET A 871 -10.46 -35.71 56.83
CA MET A 871 -11.01 -35.31 55.53
C MET A 871 -12.36 -35.99 55.29
N THR A 872 -13.37 -35.20 54.97
CA THR A 872 -14.73 -35.68 54.69
C THR A 872 -15.12 -35.25 53.28
N ILE A 873 -15.43 -36.22 52.42
CA ILE A 873 -15.66 -36.01 50.99
C ILE A 873 -17.12 -36.36 50.67
N PHE A 874 -17.85 -35.43 50.07
CA PHE A 874 -19.21 -35.61 49.57
C PHE A 874 -19.17 -35.64 48.04
N LEU A 875 -19.56 -36.76 47.44
CA LEU A 875 -19.48 -36.97 45.99
C LEU A 875 -20.88 -37.12 45.40
N ASP A 876 -21.38 -36.05 44.78
CA ASP A 876 -22.63 -36.01 44.05
C ASP A 876 -22.41 -36.17 42.54
N ILE A 877 -21.98 -37.37 42.14
CA ILE A 877 -21.58 -37.66 40.75
C ILE A 877 -22.76 -38.24 39.98
N ARG A 878 -23.02 -37.67 38.79
CA ARG A 878 -23.98 -38.17 37.82
C ARG A 878 -23.26 -38.89 36.69
N TYR A 879 -23.18 -40.22 36.76
CA TYR A 879 -22.54 -41.03 35.73
C TYR A 879 -23.41 -41.08 34.47
N ILE A 880 -22.84 -40.77 33.30
CA ILE A 880 -23.58 -40.82 32.02
C ILE A 880 -23.67 -42.24 31.45
N ASN A 881 -22.85 -43.17 31.96
CA ASN A 881 -22.79 -44.57 31.55
C ASN A 881 -22.57 -45.52 32.76
N PRO A 882 -23.48 -45.50 33.76
CA PRO A 882 -23.31 -46.27 34.99
C PRO A 882 -23.32 -47.79 34.74
N ASP A 883 -23.94 -48.25 33.66
CA ASP A 883 -23.95 -49.64 33.18
C ASP A 883 -22.56 -50.19 32.84
N LYS A 884 -21.57 -49.31 32.62
CA LYS A 884 -20.18 -49.69 32.30
C LYS A 884 -19.25 -49.70 33.53
N ALA A 885 -19.81 -49.60 34.73
CA ALA A 885 -19.05 -49.74 35.95
C ALA A 885 -18.34 -51.09 36.00
N GLY A 886 -17.11 -51.12 36.50
CA GLY A 886 -16.36 -52.36 36.63
C GLY A 886 -17.04 -53.27 37.65
N GLU A 887 -17.35 -54.53 37.28
CA GLU A 887 -17.84 -55.52 38.23
C GLU A 887 -16.86 -55.67 39.40
N GLY A 888 -17.28 -55.21 40.59
CA GLY A 888 -16.45 -55.27 41.80
C GLY A 888 -15.37 -54.20 41.92
N TRP A 889 -15.39 -53.10 41.15
CA TRP A 889 -14.51 -51.95 41.42
C TRP A 889 -14.73 -51.44 42.86
N GLN A 890 -13.65 -51.16 43.58
CA GLN A 890 -13.69 -50.61 44.93
C GLN A 890 -12.87 -49.33 44.97
N PHE A 891 -13.25 -48.44 45.88
CA PHE A 891 -12.43 -47.28 46.21
C PHE A 891 -11.01 -47.73 46.60
N PRO A 892 -9.96 -46.95 46.27
CA PRO A 892 -8.59 -47.30 46.65
C PRO A 892 -8.46 -47.43 48.18
N ASP A 893 -7.42 -48.10 48.67
CA ASP A 893 -7.15 -48.17 50.11
C ASP A 893 -6.81 -46.76 50.64
N LEU A 894 -7.66 -46.23 51.53
CA LEU A 894 -7.59 -44.86 52.02
C LEU A 894 -7.12 -44.83 53.47
N SER A 895 -6.42 -43.76 53.85
CA SER A 895 -6.09 -43.49 55.25
C SER A 895 -7.35 -43.39 56.12
N ASP A 896 -7.29 -43.87 57.38
CA ASP A 896 -8.37 -43.76 58.38
C ASP A 896 -8.89 -42.33 58.63
N LYS A 897 -8.12 -41.30 58.23
CA LYS A 897 -8.54 -39.91 58.31
C LYS A 897 -9.61 -39.53 57.26
N ILE A 898 -9.76 -40.31 56.19
CA ILE A 898 -10.62 -40.00 55.05
C ILE A 898 -11.95 -40.76 55.17
N CYS A 899 -13.05 -40.01 55.13
CA CYS A 899 -14.39 -40.58 54.99
C CYS A 899 -15.06 -40.00 53.74
N ILE A 900 -15.75 -40.83 52.97
CA ILE A 900 -16.43 -40.46 51.73
C ILE A 900 -17.91 -40.84 51.84
N LEU A 901 -18.79 -39.90 51.51
CA LEU A 901 -20.21 -40.11 51.26
C LEU A 901 -20.47 -39.85 49.79
N ALA A 902 -20.70 -40.92 49.02
CA ALA A 902 -21.05 -40.83 47.61
C ALA A 902 -22.56 -41.00 47.40
N ALA A 903 -23.09 -40.30 46.40
CA ALA A 903 -24.50 -40.22 46.12
C ALA A 903 -25.13 -41.52 45.59
N SER A 904 -24.33 -42.42 45.01
CA SER A 904 -24.78 -43.66 44.41
C SER A 904 -23.74 -44.78 44.53
N MET A 905 -24.17 -46.03 44.41
CA MET A 905 -23.28 -47.18 44.20
C MET A 905 -22.70 -47.18 42.78
N ASN A 906 -21.75 -48.07 42.49
CA ASN A 906 -20.96 -48.06 41.26
C ASN A 906 -21.79 -48.14 39.97
N ASP A 907 -22.80 -49.02 39.94
CA ASP A 907 -23.70 -49.28 38.80
C ASP A 907 -24.93 -48.34 38.77
N GLU A 908 -24.95 -47.33 39.64
CA GLU A 908 -26.01 -46.36 39.81
C GLU A 908 -25.52 -44.93 39.51
N THR A 909 -26.43 -43.95 39.52
CA THR A 909 -26.10 -42.54 39.29
C THR A 909 -26.90 -41.62 40.20
N SER A 910 -26.36 -40.43 40.51
CA SER A 910 -27.13 -39.40 41.22
C SER A 910 -28.30 -38.85 40.38
N ASN A 911 -29.50 -38.86 40.97
CA ASN A 911 -30.73 -38.43 40.33
C ASN A 911 -31.14 -37.00 40.70
N ILE A 912 -31.83 -36.34 39.78
CA ILE A 912 -32.44 -35.01 39.97
C ILE A 912 -33.78 -35.11 40.69
N TYR A 913 -33.99 -34.26 41.70
CA TYR A 913 -35.26 -34.03 42.36
C TYR A 913 -35.93 -32.76 41.84
N GLU A 914 -36.77 -32.88 40.81
CA GLU A 914 -37.32 -31.72 40.09
C GLU A 914 -38.19 -30.81 40.96
N GLU A 915 -39.04 -31.38 41.82
CA GLU A 915 -39.89 -30.60 42.74
C GLU A 915 -39.07 -29.77 43.74
N LYS A 916 -37.94 -30.33 44.20
CA LYS A 916 -37.04 -29.71 45.16
C LYS A 916 -35.85 -28.99 44.52
N ARG A 917 -35.77 -28.95 43.18
CA ARG A 917 -34.75 -28.23 42.39
C ARG A 917 -33.31 -28.43 42.87
N HIS A 918 -33.01 -29.64 43.34
CA HIS A 918 -31.69 -30.09 43.83
C HIS A 918 -31.46 -31.52 43.32
N SER A 919 -30.24 -32.04 43.40
CA SER A 919 -30.09 -33.51 43.36
C SER A 919 -30.77 -34.13 44.59
N ILE A 920 -31.25 -35.38 44.46
CA ILE A 920 -31.85 -36.08 45.61
C ILE A 920 -30.83 -36.18 46.75
N PHE A 921 -29.56 -36.43 46.42
CA PHE A 921 -28.50 -36.52 47.39
C PHE A 921 -28.26 -35.21 48.13
N THR A 922 -28.06 -34.12 47.39
CA THR A 922 -27.77 -32.83 48.00
C THR A 922 -28.96 -32.30 48.80
N TYR A 923 -30.21 -32.49 48.34
CA TYR A 923 -31.39 -32.09 49.11
C TYR A 923 -31.43 -32.76 50.49
N TYR A 924 -31.30 -34.09 50.55
CA TYR A 924 -31.36 -34.80 51.83
C TYR A 924 -30.09 -34.62 52.66
N LEU A 925 -28.93 -34.38 52.04
CA LEU A 925 -27.73 -33.96 52.73
C LEU A 925 -27.98 -32.64 53.48
N LEU A 926 -28.51 -31.62 52.80
CA LEU A 926 -28.81 -30.32 53.40
C LEU A 926 -29.89 -30.42 54.47
N LYS A 927 -30.94 -31.22 54.22
CA LYS A 927 -32.03 -31.44 55.19
C LYS A 927 -31.56 -32.17 56.45
N GLY A 928 -30.65 -33.13 56.30
CA GLY A 928 -29.98 -33.78 57.42
C GLY A 928 -29.17 -32.76 58.23
N LEU A 929 -28.34 -31.97 57.53
CA LEU A 929 -27.54 -30.89 58.14
C LEU A 929 -28.39 -29.76 58.74
N SER A 930 -29.63 -29.56 58.28
CA SER A 930 -30.55 -28.56 58.85
C SER A 930 -31.14 -28.99 60.19
N GLY A 931 -30.88 -30.24 60.62
CA GLY A 931 -31.28 -30.76 61.93
C GLY A 931 -32.19 -31.99 61.86
N GLU A 932 -32.58 -32.50 60.69
CA GLU A 932 -33.41 -33.73 60.63
C GLU A 932 -32.62 -35.02 60.87
N ALA A 933 -31.30 -34.98 60.69
CA ALA A 933 -30.41 -36.11 61.01
C ALA A 933 -29.92 -36.07 62.46
N LYS A 934 -30.29 -35.03 63.22
CA LYS A 934 -29.83 -34.77 64.58
C LYS A 934 -30.44 -35.78 65.56
N GLY A 935 -29.62 -36.31 66.46
CA GLY A 935 -30.08 -37.05 67.63
C GLY A 935 -30.72 -36.15 68.71
N ASP A 936 -30.77 -36.63 69.95
CA ASP A 936 -31.31 -35.87 71.08
C ASP A 936 -30.39 -34.73 71.57
N ASP A 937 -29.18 -34.59 71.01
CA ASP A 937 -28.19 -33.57 71.36
C ASP A 937 -27.96 -32.55 70.22
N SER A 938 -27.46 -31.34 70.53
CA SER A 938 -27.25 -30.25 69.55
C SER A 938 -26.12 -30.45 68.53
N LYS A 939 -25.74 -31.70 68.26
CA LYS A 939 -24.64 -32.08 67.38
C LYS A 939 -25.15 -32.93 66.22
N ILE A 940 -24.38 -32.95 65.13
CA ILE A 940 -24.59 -33.85 64.01
C ILE A 940 -23.28 -34.58 63.75
N GLU A 941 -23.28 -35.89 63.97
CA GLU A 941 -22.16 -36.77 63.65
C GLU A 941 -22.31 -37.35 62.23
N LEU A 942 -21.18 -37.71 61.62
CA LEU A 942 -21.13 -38.22 60.25
C LEU A 942 -21.95 -39.52 60.08
N GLY A 943 -21.98 -40.38 61.10
CA GLY A 943 -22.75 -41.61 61.12
C GLY A 943 -24.26 -41.37 61.13
N GLU A 944 -24.74 -40.39 61.91
CA GLU A 944 -26.16 -40.02 61.97
C GLU A 944 -26.62 -39.45 60.62
N LEU A 945 -25.79 -38.58 60.03
CA LEU A 945 -26.04 -38.03 58.71
C LEU A 945 -26.06 -39.11 57.63
N ALA A 946 -25.10 -40.04 57.68
CA ALA A 946 -25.05 -41.17 56.75
C ALA A 946 -26.32 -42.02 56.88
N GLU A 947 -26.71 -42.43 58.08
CA GLU A 947 -27.91 -43.25 58.32
C GLU A 947 -29.19 -42.58 57.81
N TYR A 948 -29.35 -41.28 58.07
CA TYR A 948 -30.49 -40.50 57.55
C TYR A 948 -30.55 -40.55 56.02
N ILE A 949 -29.40 -40.31 55.37
CA ILE A 949 -29.27 -40.29 53.91
C ILE A 949 -29.53 -41.68 53.31
N TYR A 950 -28.97 -42.73 53.91
CA TYR A 950 -29.18 -44.13 53.52
C TYR A 950 -30.65 -44.55 53.54
N ARG A 951 -31.45 -43.98 54.44
CA ARG A 951 -32.88 -44.24 54.51
C ARG A 951 -33.66 -43.42 53.49
N LYS A 952 -33.41 -42.12 53.39
CA LYS A 952 -34.27 -41.17 52.66
C LYS A 952 -34.04 -41.13 51.15
N ILE A 953 -32.80 -41.34 50.69
CA ILE A 953 -32.51 -41.31 49.25
C ILE A 953 -33.16 -42.49 48.50
N PRO A 954 -33.02 -43.76 48.95
CA PRO A 954 -33.65 -44.89 48.26
C PRO A 954 -35.18 -44.86 48.34
N GLU A 955 -35.75 -44.35 49.44
CA GLU A 955 -37.20 -44.17 49.59
C GLU A 955 -37.75 -43.22 48.51
N THR A 956 -37.04 -42.13 48.26
CA THR A 956 -37.44 -41.09 47.31
C THR A 956 -37.16 -41.51 45.86
N SER A 957 -36.01 -42.15 45.60
CA SER A 957 -35.61 -42.54 44.24
C SER A 957 -36.54 -43.59 43.62
N LYS A 958 -37.11 -44.50 44.42
CA LYS A 958 -38.09 -45.52 43.95
C LYS A 958 -39.40 -44.93 43.42
N GLY A 959 -39.77 -43.72 43.83
CA GLY A 959 -41.01 -43.06 43.42
C GLY A 959 -40.94 -42.35 42.06
N LEU A 960 -39.74 -42.26 41.45
CA LEU A 960 -39.52 -41.50 40.22
C LEU A 960 -39.61 -42.41 38.97
N PRO A 961 -40.54 -42.14 38.03
CA PRO A 961 -40.72 -42.99 36.85
C PRO A 961 -39.52 -42.92 35.89
N GLY A 962 -39.00 -44.09 35.49
CA GLY A 962 -38.00 -44.22 34.42
C GLY A 962 -36.54 -43.88 34.79
N LYS A 963 -36.22 -43.69 36.08
CA LYS A 963 -34.84 -43.45 36.55
C LYS A 963 -34.24 -44.70 37.22
N ILE A 964 -32.91 -44.83 37.12
CA ILE A 964 -32.12 -45.89 37.76
C ILE A 964 -32.21 -45.71 39.29
N SER A 965 -32.23 -46.80 40.07
CA SER A 965 -32.20 -46.72 41.53
C SER A 965 -30.99 -45.92 41.99
N GLN A 966 -31.15 -45.22 43.11
CA GLN A 966 -30.06 -44.50 43.74
C GLN A 966 -29.99 -44.89 45.21
N SER A 967 -28.82 -45.43 45.57
CA SER A 967 -28.46 -45.89 46.89
C SER A 967 -27.10 -45.27 47.26
N PRO A 968 -27.02 -44.40 48.28
CA PRO A 968 -25.77 -43.77 48.65
C PRO A 968 -24.74 -44.79 49.18
N SER A 969 -23.46 -44.45 49.16
CA SER A 969 -22.39 -45.31 49.70
C SER A 969 -21.45 -44.53 50.62
N PHE A 970 -21.07 -45.14 51.74
CA PHE A 970 -20.12 -44.61 52.72
C PHE A 970 -18.84 -45.44 52.72
N ILE A 971 -17.69 -44.77 52.69
CA ILE A 971 -16.37 -45.37 52.75
C ILE A 971 -15.58 -44.65 53.84
N GLY A 972 -15.15 -45.37 54.87
CA GLY A 972 -14.37 -44.83 55.99
C GLY A 972 -14.63 -45.59 57.28
N SER A 973 -13.81 -45.34 58.30
CA SER A 973 -13.85 -46.03 59.60
C SER A 973 -14.35 -45.17 60.77
N ASP A 974 -14.46 -43.85 60.58
CA ASP A 974 -14.76 -42.87 61.64
C ASP A 974 -16.18 -42.27 61.51
N LEU A 975 -17.18 -43.01 62.05
CA LEU A 975 -18.59 -42.61 62.01
C LEU A 975 -18.97 -41.58 63.09
N ASN A 976 -18.27 -41.52 64.21
CA ASN A 976 -18.56 -40.58 65.31
C ASN A 976 -17.93 -39.20 65.08
N ARG A 977 -17.52 -38.92 63.83
CA ARG A 977 -16.91 -37.65 63.46
C ARG A 977 -17.94 -36.53 63.56
N LEU A 978 -17.69 -35.57 64.44
CA LEU A 978 -18.53 -34.38 64.56
C LEU A 978 -18.43 -33.51 63.29
N LEU A 979 -19.56 -33.27 62.63
CA LEU A 979 -19.64 -32.38 61.47
C LEU A 979 -20.12 -30.98 61.87
N LEU A 980 -21.20 -30.90 62.65
CA LEU A 980 -21.86 -29.65 62.99
C LEU A 980 -22.31 -29.60 64.46
N HIS A 981 -22.32 -28.39 65.01
CA HIS A 981 -22.96 -28.09 66.29
C HIS A 981 -23.95 -26.94 66.08
N ILE A 982 -25.24 -27.26 66.01
CA ILE A 982 -26.32 -26.30 65.73
C ILE A 982 -26.69 -25.57 67.03
N GLN A 983 -26.92 -24.25 66.97
CA GLN A 983 -27.33 -23.44 68.12
C GLN A 983 -28.84 -23.35 68.31
#